data_AF-A0A7J8K0T4-F1
#
_entry.id   AF-A0A7J8K0T4-F1
#
_cell.length_a   1.000
_cell.length_b   1.000
_cell.length_c   1.000
_cell.angle_alpha   90.00
_cell.angle_beta   90.00
_cell.angle_gamma   90.00
#
_symmetry.space_group_name_H-M   'P 1'
#
loop_
_entity.id
_entity.type
_entity.pdbx_description
1 polymer ?
#
loop_
_entity_poly.entity_id
_entity_poly.type
_entity_poly.pdbx_seq_one_letter_code
_entity_poly.pdbx_strand_id
1 'polypeptide(L)'
;MAEADSAAQDFMKMENSEAFVGFDLCKIPLSSVAQKIMSAMHSGDLVESKNWTESEKTAAVVNKSSVQCAGLCEDENQALDKQDLYSFTSQTSSASVKRPSQSSSIRLVDQLSADLGQTIGSPAPFSCLIPQHTQEASVLQKTEHRGKHFLKKHLSNENKESMNLKRKHITCDNSPEETSKHMVLKEDADVGEASLNSGNPGTFRHHLCDIRYLDDVEKSQLIETLKQAAALVVTLMYKDGSTQLRADQALLSSVKGIVMLLQGHADEGSPLGASASSPALEGGLAPSERYVYIDTQHSPIWSQEGETHGQFARNMLFQILKCKCPVICFNAKDFVRTVLQCFGGDGSWKHVADFVGLDPRIAAWLIDPSDAAPSFEDLVAKYLENPVAVKVSSTYGNSSRNTVNQNVCANLRILHRLTMELCSQLKAHGLWRLFCTLELPLVPVLAVMESHCMQVNQEDLQRTSALLGSRLKELERDAHLVAGEPFLITSSNQLREILFGKLKLHLLSPTETLPRTGLRGHLSTSEAVLNALQDLHPLPKIILEYRQVHKIKSAFVDGLLACMKKGSISCTWNQTGTVTGRLSAKHPNIQGISKHPVQMTKPQNYKGGVAADQLMTRSISCSHPHAPGKEEEVLTISPRTVFVSATGHTFLAADFSQIELRILAHLSGDPELLKLFQESERDDVFSTLTSQWKDIPAERVTHTDREQTKKVVYSVVYGAGKERLAACLGVSVQEASRFLESFLQKYRKIKDFAQATIAQCHQTGYVTSIMGRRRPLPGIHERDQQLRAQAERQAVNFVVQGSAADLCKMAMIHIFAAVATSPTLTARLVAQIHDELLFEVEDAQIPEFAALVRGAMESLQHVRALELQLQVPLKVSLSAGRSWGHLVPL
;
A
#
# COMPACT_ATOMS: atom_id res chain seq x y z
N MET A 1 52.11 -28.75 15.13
CA MET A 1 52.99 -27.76 15.78
C MET A 1 54.04 -27.36 14.76
N ALA A 2 54.33 -26.06 14.63
CA ALA A 2 55.20 -25.48 13.61
C ALA A 2 54.74 -25.71 12.15
N GLU A 3 53.54 -25.21 11.79
CA GLU A 3 53.15 -24.74 10.44
C GLU A 3 51.73 -24.11 10.43
N ALA A 4 51.38 -23.36 11.48
CA ALA A 4 50.04 -22.74 11.63
C ALA A 4 50.07 -21.25 12.04
N ASP A 5 51.25 -20.65 12.19
CA ASP A 5 51.44 -19.27 12.68
C ASP A 5 51.73 -18.25 11.55
N SER A 6 51.50 -18.61 10.28
CA SER A 6 51.86 -17.78 9.11
C SER A 6 50.65 -17.28 8.29
N ALA A 7 49.42 -17.53 8.73
CA ALA A 7 48.19 -17.12 8.03
C ALA A 7 47.41 -15.98 8.73
N ALA A 8 47.88 -15.52 9.90
CA ALA A 8 47.21 -14.51 10.72
C ALA A 8 47.75 -13.07 10.53
N GLN A 9 48.64 -12.83 9.56
CA GLN A 9 49.44 -11.59 9.48
C GLN A 9 49.14 -10.66 8.29
N ASP A 10 48.27 -11.05 7.36
CA ASP A 10 47.91 -10.23 6.18
C ASP A 10 46.46 -9.67 6.19
N PHE A 11 45.70 -9.87 7.27
CA PHE A 11 44.33 -9.34 7.41
C PHE A 11 44.23 -7.98 8.14
N MET A 12 45.36 -7.31 8.42
CA MET A 12 45.43 -6.00 9.08
C MET A 12 46.00 -4.88 8.18
N LYS A 13 45.44 -4.72 6.96
CA LYS A 13 45.71 -3.54 6.09
C LYS A 13 44.49 -3.12 5.25
N MET A 14 43.42 -2.62 5.88
CA MET A 14 42.46 -1.75 5.20
C MET A 14 41.58 -0.89 6.14
N GLU A 15 42.16 -0.35 7.22
CA GLU A 15 41.53 0.72 8.00
C GLU A 15 42.18 2.07 7.67
N ASN A 16 41.50 2.84 6.82
CA ASN A 16 41.66 4.29 6.66
C ASN A 16 40.59 4.81 5.68
N SER A 17 39.38 5.03 6.20
CA SER A 17 38.27 5.64 5.44
C SER A 17 37.44 6.64 6.28
N GLU A 18 38.04 7.24 7.31
CA GLU A 18 37.56 8.47 7.93
C GLU A 18 37.82 9.69 7.03
N ALA A 19 37.16 9.76 5.87
CA ALA A 19 37.38 10.86 4.90
C ALA A 19 36.17 11.24 4.03
N PHE A 20 34.92 10.86 4.37
CA PHE A 20 33.73 11.26 3.60
C PHE A 20 32.45 11.51 4.45
N VAL A 21 32.56 12.25 5.55
CA VAL A 21 31.39 12.90 6.20
C VAL A 21 31.66 14.40 6.39
N GLY A 22 31.74 15.11 5.26
CA GLY A 22 31.91 16.55 5.20
C GLY A 22 30.98 17.16 4.17
N PHE A 23 29.67 17.13 4.41
CA PHE A 23 28.70 17.82 3.55
C PHE A 23 27.68 18.64 4.33
N ASP A 24 27.67 19.93 3.99
CA ASP A 24 26.88 20.99 4.59
C ASP A 24 25.39 20.83 4.17
N LEU A 25 24.53 20.37 5.09
CA LEU A 25 23.14 19.96 4.80
C LEU A 25 22.14 21.12 4.71
N CYS A 26 22.58 22.29 4.25
CA CYS A 26 21.75 23.47 4.08
C CYS A 26 21.24 23.62 2.64
N LYS A 27 20.03 23.08 2.35
CA LYS A 27 18.98 23.53 1.37
C LYS A 27 18.11 22.41 0.77
N ILE A 28 17.53 21.51 1.58
CA ILE A 28 16.30 20.77 1.22
C ILE A 28 15.41 20.67 2.46
N PRO A 29 14.11 21.03 2.40
CA PRO A 29 13.17 20.76 3.47
C PRO A 29 12.75 19.29 3.45
N LEU A 30 13.64 18.41 3.91
CA LEU A 30 13.17 17.28 4.72
C LEU A 30 12.40 17.88 5.90
N SER A 31 11.36 17.22 6.41
CA SER A 31 10.73 17.73 7.63
C SER A 31 11.81 17.84 8.71
N SER A 32 11.83 18.96 9.44
CA SER A 32 12.84 19.15 10.48
C SER A 32 12.82 18.01 11.51
N VAL A 33 11.70 17.29 11.59
CA VAL A 33 11.46 16.10 12.40
C VAL A 33 12.23 14.87 11.88
N ALA A 34 12.35 14.63 10.57
CA ALA A 34 13.16 13.53 10.05
C ALA A 34 14.66 13.72 10.39
N GLN A 35 15.18 14.95 10.28
CA GLN A 35 16.53 15.29 10.73
C GLN A 35 16.67 15.20 12.26
N LYS A 36 15.67 15.64 13.04
CA LYS A 36 15.67 15.52 14.51
C LYS A 36 15.63 14.07 14.99
N ILE A 37 14.82 13.19 14.39
CA ILE A 37 14.74 11.77 14.75
C ILE A 37 16.07 11.09 14.49
N MET A 38 16.69 11.33 13.33
CA MET A 38 18.04 10.82 13.05
C MET A 38 19.04 11.37 14.07
N SER A 39 19.05 12.68 14.34
CA SER A 39 19.97 13.30 15.29
C SER A 39 19.80 12.81 16.74
N ALA A 40 18.56 12.62 17.21
CA ALA A 40 18.26 12.15 18.57
C ALA A 40 18.50 10.64 18.75
N MET A 41 18.54 9.88 17.65
CA MET A 41 18.87 8.45 17.66
C MET A 41 20.35 8.16 17.44
N HIS A 42 21.14 9.17 17.06
CA HIS A 42 22.61 9.11 17.06
C HIS A 42 23.24 9.58 18.37
N SER A 43 22.50 10.27 19.25
CA SER A 43 22.97 10.72 20.57
C SER A 43 22.67 9.71 21.69
N GLY A 44 22.82 8.42 21.41
CA GLY A 44 22.47 7.33 22.33
C GLY A 44 23.35 6.12 22.11
N ASP A 45 24.58 6.18 22.63
CA ASP A 45 25.57 5.11 22.49
C ASP A 45 25.24 3.89 23.36
N LEU A 46 25.43 2.72 22.77
CA LEU A 46 25.47 1.44 23.47
C LEU A 46 26.85 0.84 23.19
N VAL A 47 27.71 0.93 24.20
CA VAL A 47 29.18 0.85 24.12
C VAL A 47 29.69 -0.55 23.77
N GLU A 48 30.56 -0.64 22.74
CA GLU A 48 31.60 -1.68 22.70
C GLU A 48 32.74 -1.30 23.65
N SER A 49 33.22 -2.25 24.47
CA SER A 49 34.42 -2.02 25.30
C SER A 49 35.45 -3.12 25.12
N LYS A 50 36.68 -2.72 24.75
CA LYS A 50 37.92 -3.15 25.42
C LYS A 50 39.12 -2.32 24.97
N ASN A 51 39.71 -1.67 25.96
CA ASN A 51 41.02 -1.01 26.07
C ASN A 51 42.09 -1.38 25.02
N TRP A 52 42.96 -0.42 24.66
CA TRP A 52 44.28 -0.25 25.29
C TRP A 52 44.82 1.19 25.09
N THR A 53 45.84 1.55 25.85
CA THR A 53 46.32 2.93 26.10
C THR A 53 47.65 3.28 25.39
N GLU A 54 47.97 4.57 25.44
CA GLU A 54 49.30 5.23 25.34
C GLU A 54 49.85 5.71 23.97
N SER A 55 50.14 7.03 23.94
CA SER A 55 51.39 7.67 23.45
C SER A 55 51.77 7.59 21.95
N GLU A 56 52.33 8.62 21.30
CA GLU A 56 52.54 10.05 21.62
C GLU A 56 52.97 10.80 20.33
N LYS A 57 53.16 12.12 20.40
CA LYS A 57 54.09 12.95 19.57
C LYS A 57 53.72 13.35 18.13
N THR A 58 53.36 14.64 18.03
CA THR A 58 53.91 15.69 17.14
C THR A 58 53.91 15.47 15.62
N ALA A 59 53.10 16.24 14.86
CA ALA A 59 53.45 17.57 14.29
C ALA A 59 54.29 17.46 12.99
N ALA A 60 54.22 18.36 11.99
CA ALA A 60 53.62 19.70 11.91
C ALA A 60 53.40 20.10 10.43
N VAL A 61 52.67 21.21 10.17
CA VAL A 61 53.09 22.35 9.29
C VAL A 61 53.52 22.03 7.83
N VAL A 62 53.03 22.70 6.76
CA VAL A 62 52.08 23.84 6.63
C VAL A 62 51.81 24.15 5.14
N ASN A 63 50.82 25.02 4.87
CA ASN A 63 50.61 25.82 3.65
C ASN A 63 50.20 25.10 2.35
N LYS A 64 49.07 25.47 1.73
CA LYS A 64 48.88 26.60 0.77
C LYS A 64 49.65 26.38 -0.54
N SER A 65 49.05 26.53 -1.73
CA SER A 65 47.70 27.03 -2.06
C SER A 65 47.42 26.84 -3.57
N SER A 66 46.17 27.13 -4.02
CA SER A 66 45.82 27.92 -5.23
C SER A 66 46.69 27.79 -6.51
N VAL A 67 46.17 27.67 -7.74
CA VAL A 67 44.85 28.06 -8.26
C VAL A 67 44.70 27.67 -9.76
N GLN A 68 43.45 27.65 -10.26
CA GLN A 68 42.98 27.75 -11.68
C GLN A 68 43.68 27.00 -12.84
N CYS A 69 42.95 26.02 -13.35
CA CYS A 69 42.28 26.03 -14.67
C CYS A 69 42.81 26.81 -15.89
N ALA A 70 42.81 26.09 -17.02
CA ALA A 70 42.24 26.42 -18.35
C ALA A 70 43.16 26.80 -19.53
N GLY A 71 42.74 26.37 -20.73
CA GLY A 71 43.39 26.50 -22.05
C GLY A 71 43.80 25.12 -22.59
N LEU A 72 43.06 24.45 -23.50
CA LEU A 72 42.86 24.76 -24.93
C LEU A 72 44.20 24.94 -25.67
N CYS A 73 44.50 24.40 -26.85
CA CYS A 73 43.97 23.41 -27.81
C CYS A 73 44.84 23.64 -29.08
N GLU A 74 44.90 22.71 -30.03
CA GLU A 74 45.43 22.93 -31.40
C GLU A 74 46.97 23.19 -31.47
N ASP A 75 47.73 22.83 -32.52
CA ASP A 75 47.43 22.03 -33.71
C ASP A 75 48.70 21.43 -34.39
N GLU A 76 48.47 20.63 -35.44
CA GLU A 76 49.26 20.52 -36.69
C GLU A 76 50.74 20.02 -36.79
N ASN A 77 50.89 18.97 -37.64
CA ASN A 77 51.74 18.88 -38.86
C ASN A 77 53.20 18.34 -38.91
N GLN A 78 53.46 17.67 -40.06
CA GLN A 78 54.73 17.31 -40.74
C GLN A 78 55.62 16.18 -40.14
N ALA A 79 56.37 15.35 -40.90
CA ALA A 79 56.38 14.96 -42.33
C ALA A 79 57.38 13.77 -42.59
N LEU A 80 57.50 13.31 -43.85
CA LEU A 80 58.64 12.59 -44.51
C LEU A 80 58.70 11.04 -44.55
N ASP A 81 58.23 10.49 -45.69
CA ASP A 81 59.01 9.78 -46.74
C ASP A 81 59.93 8.55 -46.42
N LYS A 82 59.58 7.38 -47.01
CA LYS A 82 60.27 6.76 -48.20
C LYS A 82 59.84 5.32 -48.57
N GLN A 83 59.57 5.10 -49.88
CA GLN A 83 59.96 3.97 -50.77
C GLN A 83 59.66 2.48 -50.39
N ASP A 84 59.33 1.53 -51.29
CA ASP A 84 59.02 1.56 -52.75
C ASP A 84 58.40 0.21 -53.24
N LEU A 85 57.45 0.27 -54.21
CA LEU A 85 57.07 -0.71 -55.28
C LEU A 85 56.74 -2.20 -54.94
N TYR A 86 55.96 -3.01 -55.69
CA TYR A 86 55.54 -3.03 -57.11
C TYR A 86 54.15 -3.72 -57.32
N SER A 87 53.31 -3.16 -58.22
CA SER A 87 52.41 -3.77 -59.27
C SER A 87 51.73 -5.17 -59.16
N PHE A 88 50.61 -5.52 -59.84
CA PHE A 88 49.53 -4.87 -60.65
C PHE A 88 48.36 -5.91 -60.82
N THR A 89 47.15 -5.45 -61.20
CA THR A 89 46.01 -6.07 -61.97
C THR A 89 45.96 -7.60 -62.34
N SER A 90 44.83 -8.28 -62.64
CA SER A 90 43.65 -7.87 -63.42
C SER A 90 42.41 -8.81 -63.36
N GLN A 91 41.21 -8.20 -63.37
CA GLN A 91 39.95 -8.51 -64.11
C GLN A 91 39.56 -9.93 -64.67
N THR A 92 38.30 -10.29 -64.38
CA THR A 92 37.19 -10.84 -65.25
C THR A 92 37.24 -12.21 -65.98
N SER A 93 36.19 -13.03 -65.75
CA SER A 93 35.27 -13.67 -66.76
C SER A 93 34.37 -14.73 -66.06
N SER A 94 33.05 -14.59 -65.85
CA SER A 94 31.88 -14.66 -66.75
C SER A 94 31.29 -16.06 -67.03
N ALA A 95 29.98 -16.25 -66.75
CA ALA A 95 29.06 -17.30 -67.27
C ALA A 95 29.30 -18.78 -66.84
N SER A 96 28.30 -19.67 -66.67
CA SER A 96 26.82 -19.57 -66.60
C SER A 96 26.17 -20.94 -66.19
N VAL A 97 24.82 -21.00 -66.10
CA VAL A 97 23.94 -22.20 -66.26
C VAL A 97 23.57 -23.10 -65.04
N LYS A 98 22.28 -22.98 -64.64
CA LYS A 98 21.28 -24.00 -64.19
C LYS A 98 21.42 -24.82 -62.87
N ARG A 99 20.44 -24.57 -61.97
CA ARG A 99 19.70 -25.57 -61.13
C ARG A 99 18.95 -26.59 -62.04
N PRO A 100 18.54 -27.82 -61.61
CA PRO A 100 17.85 -28.19 -60.34
C PRO A 100 18.48 -29.46 -59.67
N SER A 101 17.94 -30.18 -58.68
CA SER A 101 16.55 -30.53 -58.35
C SER A 101 16.31 -31.00 -56.89
N GLN A 102 15.02 -31.21 -56.56
CA GLN A 102 14.47 -31.59 -55.25
C GLN A 102 14.57 -33.10 -54.94
N SER A 103 13.97 -33.47 -53.80
CA SER A 103 13.60 -34.79 -53.24
C SER A 103 14.63 -35.36 -52.24
N SER A 104 14.36 -35.56 -50.93
CA SER A 104 13.20 -35.99 -50.13
C SER A 104 13.12 -37.51 -49.91
N SER A 105 13.66 -37.97 -48.77
CA SER A 105 13.19 -39.07 -47.89
C SER A 105 14.28 -39.32 -46.83
N ILE A 106 14.06 -39.20 -45.52
CA ILE A 106 13.16 -39.95 -44.60
C ILE A 106 13.77 -41.31 -44.18
N ARG A 107 14.08 -41.41 -42.87
CA ARG A 107 14.27 -42.63 -42.05
C ARG A 107 15.50 -43.51 -42.34
N LEU A 108 16.01 -44.32 -41.41
CA LEU A 108 16.09 -44.38 -39.93
C LEU A 108 17.05 -45.56 -39.62
N VAL A 109 17.52 -45.70 -38.38
CA VAL A 109 18.24 -46.85 -37.76
C VAL A 109 19.73 -46.62 -37.48
N ASP A 110 20.00 -46.14 -36.26
CA ASP A 110 20.59 -46.87 -35.13
C ASP A 110 21.86 -47.75 -35.27
N GLN A 111 22.66 -47.70 -34.19
CA GLN A 111 23.69 -48.65 -33.72
C GLN A 111 25.05 -48.72 -34.48
N LEU A 112 26.20 -48.91 -33.81
CA LEU A 112 26.64 -48.67 -32.42
C LEU A 112 28.19 -48.86 -32.36
N SER A 113 28.88 -48.20 -31.41
CA SER A 113 30.25 -48.53 -30.91
C SER A 113 31.43 -48.41 -31.91
N ALA A 114 32.64 -47.93 -31.58
CA ALA A 114 33.22 -47.19 -30.45
C ALA A 114 34.59 -46.59 -30.96
N ASP A 115 35.49 -45.92 -30.24
CA ASP A 115 35.65 -45.53 -28.83
C ASP A 115 36.64 -44.33 -28.71
N LEU A 116 37.09 -43.98 -27.50
CA LEU A 116 38.24 -43.11 -27.13
C LEU A 116 38.23 -41.63 -27.60
N GLY A 117 37.60 -40.79 -26.77
CA GLY A 117 38.30 -39.84 -25.88
C GLY A 117 39.25 -38.76 -26.42
N GLN A 118 38.84 -37.49 -26.34
CA GLN A 118 39.40 -36.41 -25.49
C GLN A 118 38.78 -35.04 -25.84
N THR A 119 38.78 -34.11 -24.87
CA THR A 119 37.80 -33.01 -24.81
C THR A 119 38.36 -31.63 -25.21
N ILE A 120 37.46 -30.83 -25.78
CA ILE A 120 37.63 -29.45 -26.27
C ILE A 120 37.98 -28.45 -25.15
N GLY A 121 38.77 -27.42 -25.49
CA GLY A 121 38.86 -26.17 -24.73
C GLY A 121 38.88 -24.95 -25.64
N SER A 122 37.98 -23.99 -25.40
CA SER A 122 37.98 -22.64 -26.00
C SER A 122 37.86 -21.59 -24.89
N PRO A 123 38.60 -20.46 -24.93
CA PRO A 123 38.72 -19.55 -23.80
C PRO A 123 37.67 -18.42 -23.75
N ALA A 124 37.52 -17.85 -22.55
CA ALA A 124 36.79 -16.60 -22.28
C ALA A 124 37.55 -15.35 -22.79
N PRO A 125 36.96 -14.14 -22.73
CA PRO A 125 37.13 -13.31 -21.52
C PRO A 125 35.84 -12.54 -21.14
N PHE A 126 35.73 -11.71 -20.09
CA PHE A 126 36.66 -11.24 -19.04
C PHE A 126 35.98 -11.37 -17.64
N SER A 127 36.61 -10.88 -16.56
CA SER A 127 36.00 -10.79 -15.23
C SER A 127 36.53 -9.58 -14.44
N CYS A 128 35.72 -9.01 -13.54
CA CYS A 128 36.20 -8.05 -12.53
C CYS A 128 35.51 -8.29 -11.17
N LEU A 129 36.12 -9.17 -10.38
CA LEU A 129 36.31 -9.12 -8.93
C LEU A 129 35.16 -8.58 -8.03
N ILE A 130 34.51 -9.51 -7.33
CA ILE A 130 33.86 -9.31 -6.03
C ILE A 130 34.61 -10.19 -5.01
N PRO A 131 34.84 -9.77 -3.75
CA PRO A 131 35.59 -10.57 -2.78
C PRO A 131 34.88 -11.88 -2.44
N GLN A 132 35.63 -12.99 -2.48
CA GLN A 132 35.18 -14.27 -1.92
C GLN A 132 35.58 -14.32 -0.45
N HIS A 133 34.62 -14.56 0.44
CA HIS A 133 34.94 -15.08 1.77
C HIS A 133 34.67 -16.57 1.80
N THR A 134 35.71 -17.34 2.13
CA THR A 134 35.70 -18.80 2.20
C THR A 134 34.86 -19.31 3.37
N GLN A 135 34.23 -20.46 3.14
CA GLN A 135 33.38 -21.15 4.09
C GLN A 135 34.23 -22.15 4.88
N GLU A 136 34.46 -21.90 6.18
CA GLU A 136 34.89 -22.96 7.10
C GLU A 136 33.66 -23.64 7.71
N ALA A 137 33.64 -24.97 7.66
CA ALA A 137 32.57 -25.78 8.22
C ALA A 137 32.98 -26.33 9.59
N SER A 138 32.27 -25.91 10.65
CA SER A 138 32.37 -26.53 11.98
C SER A 138 31.09 -27.31 12.31
N VAL A 139 31.26 -28.62 12.52
CA VAL A 139 30.21 -29.57 12.90
C VAL A 139 29.96 -29.52 14.42
N LEU A 140 28.76 -29.98 14.85
CA LEU A 140 28.21 -30.10 16.22
C LEU A 140 27.23 -28.95 16.57
N GLN A 141 26.05 -29.18 17.16
CA GLN A 141 25.46 -30.44 17.64
C GLN A 141 23.91 -30.42 17.54
N LYS A 142 23.28 -31.59 17.44
CA LYS A 142 21.81 -31.73 17.42
C LYS A 142 21.21 -31.54 18.81
N THR A 143 20.11 -30.82 18.91
CA THR A 143 19.08 -31.03 19.95
C THR A 143 17.69 -31.05 19.33
N GLU A 144 17.18 -32.25 19.06
CA GLU A 144 15.75 -32.50 18.88
C GLU A 144 15.06 -32.72 20.25
N HIS A 145 13.73 -32.68 20.24
CA HIS A 145 12.80 -32.91 21.37
C HIS A 145 12.63 -31.71 22.32
N ARG A 146 11.44 -31.42 22.87
CA ARG A 146 10.16 -32.18 22.88
C ARG A 146 8.97 -31.22 23.03
N GLY A 147 7.88 -31.38 22.28
CA GLY A 147 6.76 -30.42 22.35
C GLY A 147 5.45 -30.74 21.60
N LYS A 148 5.18 -32.01 21.27
CA LYS A 148 3.85 -32.45 20.79
C LYS A 148 3.48 -33.77 21.44
N HIS A 149 2.40 -33.80 22.22
CA HIS A 149 1.45 -34.92 22.35
C HIS A 149 0.24 -34.47 23.19
N PHE A 150 -0.87 -35.23 23.08
CA PHE A 150 -2.24 -34.91 23.53
C PHE A 150 -2.92 -33.79 22.70
N LEU A 151 -4.07 -33.99 22.06
CA LEU A 151 -4.98 -35.16 22.03
C LEU A 151 -5.66 -35.29 20.64
N LYS A 152 -5.51 -36.44 19.96
CA LYS A 152 -6.37 -36.82 18.82
C LYS A 152 -6.35 -38.33 18.54
N LYS A 153 -7.35 -39.07 19.05
CA LYS A 153 -7.88 -40.33 18.47
C LYS A 153 -9.15 -40.78 19.22
N HIS A 154 -9.87 -41.72 18.59
CA HIS A 154 -11.26 -42.14 18.86
C HIS A 154 -12.32 -41.12 18.37
N LEU A 155 -13.29 -41.47 17.51
CA LEU A 155 -13.59 -42.72 16.79
C LEU A 155 -13.95 -42.46 15.31
N SER A 156 -13.99 -43.51 14.50
CA SER A 156 -14.41 -43.52 13.09
C SER A 156 -15.55 -44.52 12.86
N ASN A 157 -16.57 -44.14 12.09
CA ASN A 157 -17.76 -44.92 11.65
C ASN A 157 -18.65 -45.43 12.82
N GLU A 158 -19.97 -45.27 12.82
CA GLU A 158 -20.94 -45.50 11.73
C GLU A 158 -22.18 -44.58 11.76
N ASN A 159 -23.04 -44.81 10.76
CA ASN A 159 -24.45 -44.43 10.60
C ASN A 159 -24.84 -43.02 10.16
N LYS A 160 -25.39 -43.03 8.94
CA LYS A 160 -26.42 -42.15 8.39
C LYS A 160 -27.48 -41.82 9.45
N GLU A 161 -27.87 -40.54 9.54
CA GLU A 161 -29.24 -40.14 9.22
C GLU A 161 -29.35 -38.65 8.92
N SER A 162 -30.41 -38.28 8.20
CA SER A 162 -30.68 -36.94 7.71
C SER A 162 -31.39 -36.09 8.78
N MET A 163 -31.27 -34.76 8.69
CA MET A 163 -32.43 -33.87 8.45
C MET A 163 -32.08 -32.37 8.45
N ASN A 164 -32.87 -31.62 7.68
CA ASN A 164 -32.79 -30.18 7.53
C ASN A 164 -33.22 -29.43 8.79
N LEU A 165 -32.54 -28.32 9.12
CA LEU A 165 -33.18 -27.23 9.88
C LEU A 165 -33.01 -25.89 9.16
N LYS A 166 -34.17 -25.30 8.84
CA LYS A 166 -34.33 -24.08 8.05
C LYS A 166 -34.07 -22.85 8.93
N ARG A 167 -33.24 -21.91 8.50
CA ARG A 167 -33.28 -20.53 9.02
C ARG A 167 -34.58 -19.87 8.56
N LYS A 168 -35.52 -19.65 9.47
CA LYS A 168 -36.64 -18.73 9.25
C LYS A 168 -36.23 -17.31 9.67
N HIS A 169 -36.47 -16.34 8.79
CA HIS A 169 -36.65 -14.95 9.20
C HIS A 169 -37.95 -14.83 10.01
N ILE A 170 -37.95 -13.97 11.03
CA ILE A 170 -39.16 -13.39 11.60
C ILE A 170 -38.91 -11.89 11.75
N THR A 171 -39.74 -11.10 11.08
CA THR A 171 -39.97 -9.66 11.27
C THR A 171 -41.05 -9.44 12.34
N CYS A 172 -41.00 -8.33 13.07
CA CYS A 172 -42.18 -7.75 13.73
C CYS A 172 -42.02 -6.25 13.97
N ASP A 173 -43.12 -5.52 13.78
CA ASP A 173 -43.28 -4.09 14.07
C ASP A 173 -44.06 -3.88 15.40
N ASN A 174 -43.72 -2.80 16.11
CA ASN A 174 -44.50 -1.94 17.03
C ASN A 174 -45.74 -2.47 17.82
N SER A 175 -45.59 -2.54 19.16
CA SER A 175 -46.42 -1.92 20.28
C SER A 175 -47.96 -2.04 20.37
N PRO A 176 -48.65 -1.78 21.53
CA PRO A 176 -48.23 -1.56 22.94
C PRO A 176 -49.02 -2.39 24.02
N GLU A 177 -48.79 -2.11 25.33
CA GLU A 177 -49.61 -2.46 26.54
C GLU A 177 -49.74 -3.98 26.93
N GLU A 178 -49.88 -4.44 28.19
CA GLU A 178 -50.14 -3.81 29.51
C GLU A 178 -49.61 -4.64 30.73
N THR A 179 -49.30 -3.97 31.86
CA THR A 179 -49.17 -4.41 33.30
C THR A 179 -48.67 -5.79 33.80
N SER A 180 -47.59 -5.79 34.60
CA SER A 180 -47.51 -6.18 36.06
C SER A 180 -46.03 -6.12 36.54
N LYS A 181 -45.57 -5.26 37.46
CA LYS A 181 -45.83 -4.99 38.91
C LYS A 181 -44.69 -5.51 39.84
N HIS A 182 -43.85 -4.55 40.27
CA HIS A 182 -42.91 -4.57 41.44
C HIS A 182 -41.66 -5.48 41.35
N MET A 183 -40.51 -5.14 41.95
CA MET A 183 -40.20 -4.09 42.95
C MET A 183 -39.17 -3.05 42.49
N VAL A 184 -39.24 -1.87 43.10
CA VAL A 184 -38.26 -0.78 42.99
C VAL A 184 -37.28 -0.87 44.17
N LEU A 185 -35.98 -0.80 43.89
CA LEU A 185 -35.02 -0.20 44.81
C LEU A 185 -34.49 1.08 44.15
N LYS A 186 -34.63 2.20 44.85
CA LYS A 186 -33.90 3.41 44.53
C LYS A 186 -32.43 3.19 44.89
N GLU A 187 -31.52 3.67 44.04
CA GLU A 187 -30.30 4.28 44.54
C GLU A 187 -30.35 5.76 44.17
N ASP A 188 -30.04 6.60 45.15
CA ASP A 188 -30.29 8.04 45.10
C ASP A 188 -29.20 8.79 44.32
N ALA A 189 -29.48 10.07 44.05
CA ALA A 189 -28.59 10.96 43.34
C ALA A 189 -27.36 11.36 44.16
N ASP A 190 -26.27 11.62 43.44
CA ASP A 190 -25.34 12.74 43.66
C ASP A 190 -24.77 12.95 45.08
N VAL A 191 -23.77 12.14 45.43
CA VAL A 191 -22.72 12.51 46.41
C VAL A 191 -21.39 11.89 46.00
N GLY A 192 -20.33 12.69 45.79
CA GLY A 192 -18.95 12.20 45.99
C GLY A 192 -17.88 12.40 44.92
N GLU A 193 -17.93 13.40 44.03
CA GLU A 193 -16.73 13.84 43.27
C GLU A 193 -15.71 14.59 44.19
N ALA A 194 -15.22 13.93 45.24
CA ALA A 194 -14.31 14.55 46.23
C ALA A 194 -13.42 13.52 46.96
N SER A 195 -12.70 12.67 46.23
CA SER A 195 -11.66 11.81 46.82
C SER A 195 -10.56 11.38 45.81
N LEU A 196 -9.96 12.35 45.12
CA LEU A 196 -8.80 12.11 44.24
C LEU A 196 -7.50 12.83 44.65
N ASN A 197 -7.51 13.75 45.63
CA ASN A 197 -6.30 14.41 46.13
C ASN A 197 -6.39 14.74 47.63
N SER A 198 -6.07 13.77 48.49
CA SER A 198 -5.54 14.05 49.85
C SER A 198 -4.71 12.86 50.36
N GLY A 199 -3.42 13.09 50.66
CA GLY A 199 -2.56 12.09 51.29
C GLY A 199 -1.08 12.08 50.86
N ASN A 200 -0.27 12.84 51.60
CA ASN A 200 1.20 12.79 51.74
C ASN A 200 2.13 12.84 50.49
N PRO A 201 3.28 13.54 50.55
CA PRO A 201 4.25 13.61 49.44
C PRO A 201 5.00 12.30 49.10
N GLY A 202 4.69 11.18 49.78
CA GLY A 202 5.51 9.95 49.75
C GLY A 202 5.05 8.84 48.80
N THR A 203 3.92 8.98 48.11
CA THR A 203 3.25 7.86 47.40
C THR A 203 2.94 8.12 45.92
N PHE A 204 3.85 8.76 45.19
CA PHE A 204 3.69 9.11 43.76
C PHE A 204 3.74 7.94 42.75
N ARG A 205 3.90 6.67 43.18
CA ARG A 205 4.46 5.63 42.28
C ARG A 205 3.58 5.13 41.12
N HIS A 206 2.25 5.18 41.18
CA HIS A 206 1.39 4.51 40.17
C HIS A 206 0.07 5.21 39.79
N HIS A 207 -0.14 6.48 40.13
CA HIS A 207 -1.42 7.16 39.82
C HIS A 207 -1.43 7.83 38.44
N LEU A 208 -2.48 7.56 37.67
CA LEU A 208 -2.78 8.21 36.40
C LEU A 208 -3.32 9.62 36.67
N CYS A 209 -2.57 10.64 36.29
CA CYS A 209 -2.86 12.05 36.57
C CYS A 209 -3.81 12.64 35.52
N ASP A 210 -5.06 12.94 35.88
CA ASP A 210 -6.01 13.65 35.01
C ASP A 210 -5.72 15.16 35.04
N ILE A 211 -5.45 15.74 33.86
CA ILE A 211 -5.03 17.14 33.72
C ILE A 211 -6.06 18.17 34.21
N ARG A 212 -7.33 17.78 34.37
CA ARG A 212 -8.41 18.69 34.78
C ARG A 212 -8.30 19.09 36.25
N TYR A 213 -7.72 18.22 37.10
CA TYR A 213 -7.58 18.45 38.54
C TYR A 213 -6.22 19.02 38.95
N LEU A 214 -5.40 19.44 37.98
CA LEU A 214 -4.12 20.11 38.22
C LEU A 214 -4.33 21.60 38.50
N ASP A 215 -3.54 22.18 39.40
CA ASP A 215 -3.44 23.64 39.52
C ASP A 215 -2.63 24.25 38.35
N ASP A 216 -2.63 25.58 38.22
CA ASP A 216 -1.98 26.25 37.08
C ASP A 216 -0.44 26.22 37.12
N VAL A 217 0.16 26.02 38.29
CA VAL A 217 1.61 25.78 38.44
C VAL A 217 1.94 24.36 37.98
N GLU A 218 1.16 23.36 38.40
CA GLU A 218 1.30 21.97 37.96
C GLU A 218 1.07 21.79 36.46
N LYS A 219 0.08 22.51 35.87
CA LYS A 219 -0.15 22.57 34.43
C LYS A 219 1.06 23.14 33.68
N SER A 220 1.64 24.23 34.19
CA SER A 220 2.82 24.86 33.61
C SER A 220 4.04 23.93 33.69
N GLN A 221 4.24 23.28 34.83
CA GLN A 221 5.29 22.29 35.04
C GLN A 221 5.10 21.06 34.13
N LEU A 222 3.86 20.60 33.90
CA LEU A 222 3.57 19.49 32.99
C LEU A 222 3.90 19.84 31.54
N ILE A 223 3.55 21.05 31.08
CA ILE A 223 3.91 21.54 29.75
C ILE A 223 5.42 21.56 29.57
N GLU A 224 6.19 21.99 30.58
CA GLU A 224 7.65 22.01 30.52
C GLU A 224 8.25 20.58 30.57
N THR A 225 7.71 19.72 31.43
CA THR A 225 8.08 18.29 31.50
C THR A 225 7.88 17.60 30.14
N LEU A 226 6.81 17.94 29.41
CA LEU A 226 6.57 17.41 28.07
C LEU A 226 7.61 17.88 27.05
N LYS A 227 8.00 19.16 27.06
CA LYS A 227 9.04 19.68 26.16
C LYS A 227 10.41 19.03 26.40
N GLN A 228 10.67 18.63 27.64
CA GLN A 228 11.91 18.01 28.10
C GLN A 228 11.86 16.47 28.14
N ALA A 229 10.74 15.86 27.73
CA ALA A 229 10.59 14.40 27.75
C ALA A 229 11.49 13.74 26.69
N ALA A 230 12.19 12.67 27.06
CA ALA A 230 13.04 11.89 26.17
C ALA A 230 12.21 11.12 25.12
N ALA A 231 11.00 10.67 25.51
CA ALA A 231 9.99 10.08 24.63
C ALA A 231 8.58 10.20 25.23
N LEU A 232 7.57 10.14 24.38
CA LEU A 232 6.15 10.10 24.76
C LEU A 232 5.52 8.80 24.26
N VAL A 233 4.79 8.08 25.12
CA VAL A 233 4.10 6.84 24.72
C VAL A 233 2.60 6.99 24.94
N VAL A 234 1.80 6.84 23.88
CA VAL A 234 0.41 7.29 23.84
C VAL A 234 -0.55 6.17 23.40
N THR A 235 -1.69 6.06 24.07
CA THR A 235 -2.82 5.22 23.63
C THR A 235 -4.16 5.92 23.87
N LEU A 236 -5.12 5.72 22.96
CA LEU A 236 -6.51 6.10 23.20
C LEU A 236 -7.17 5.13 24.20
N MET A 237 -8.00 5.67 25.09
CA MET A 237 -8.89 4.93 26.00
C MET A 237 -10.34 5.17 25.61
N TYR A 238 -11.14 4.10 25.56
CA TYR A 238 -12.56 4.13 25.18
C TYR A 238 -13.48 4.17 26.40
N LYS A 239 -14.79 4.44 26.22
CA LYS A 239 -15.75 4.55 27.34
C LYS A 239 -15.90 3.27 28.18
N ASP A 240 -15.57 2.10 27.63
CA ASP A 240 -15.57 0.83 28.38
C ASP A 240 -14.27 0.62 29.19
N GLY A 241 -13.32 1.56 29.13
CA GLY A 241 -12.00 1.46 29.76
C GLY A 241 -10.98 0.67 28.94
N SER A 242 -11.35 0.11 27.79
CA SER A 242 -10.40 -0.55 26.89
C SER A 242 -9.49 0.47 26.19
N THR A 243 -8.46 -0.03 25.50
CA THR A 243 -7.50 0.79 24.73
C THR A 243 -7.25 0.20 23.34
N GLN A 244 -6.55 0.94 22.48
CA GLN A 244 -6.14 0.49 21.13
C GLN A 244 -5.27 -0.79 21.15
N LEU A 245 -4.73 -1.15 22.31
CA LEU A 245 -3.93 -2.36 22.53
C LEU A 245 -4.79 -3.64 22.58
N ARG A 246 -6.12 -3.52 22.66
CA ARG A 246 -7.04 -4.68 22.58
C ARG A 246 -7.09 -5.22 21.15
N ALA A 247 -7.06 -6.56 21.02
CA ALA A 247 -7.13 -7.23 19.72
C ALA A 247 -8.43 -6.95 18.95
N ASP A 248 -9.55 -6.83 19.66
CA ASP A 248 -10.83 -6.41 19.07
C ASP A 248 -10.87 -4.89 18.83
N GLN A 249 -10.53 -4.51 17.60
CA GLN A 249 -10.52 -3.13 17.13
C GLN A 249 -11.89 -2.64 16.63
N ALA A 250 -12.92 -3.50 16.64
CA ALA A 250 -14.29 -3.13 16.27
C ALA A 250 -15.04 -2.53 17.47
N LEU A 251 -14.40 -1.58 18.17
CA LEU A 251 -14.95 -0.99 19.38
C LEU A 251 -16.18 -0.13 19.07
N LEU A 252 -17.35 -0.67 19.42
CA LEU A 252 -18.67 -0.01 19.50
C LEU A 252 -18.71 1.21 20.45
N SER A 253 -17.59 1.50 21.11
CA SER A 253 -17.43 2.47 22.19
C SER A 253 -16.74 3.73 21.68
N SER A 254 -17.25 4.91 22.06
CA SER A 254 -16.60 6.18 21.72
C SER A 254 -15.26 6.31 22.46
N VAL A 255 -14.32 7.07 21.90
CA VAL A 255 -13.12 7.50 22.63
C VAL A 255 -13.56 8.31 23.85
N LYS A 256 -12.88 8.07 24.98
CA LYS A 256 -13.10 8.76 26.24
C LYS A 256 -11.99 9.77 26.51
N GLY A 257 -10.75 9.32 26.39
CA GLY A 257 -9.59 10.17 26.55
C GLY A 257 -8.33 9.54 25.97
N ILE A 258 -7.22 10.21 26.20
CA ILE A 258 -5.88 9.80 25.77
C ILE A 258 -5.02 9.58 27.02
N VAL A 259 -4.35 8.45 27.09
CA VAL A 259 -3.35 8.18 28.13
C VAL A 259 -1.95 8.33 27.54
N MET A 260 -1.10 9.05 28.25
CA MET A 260 0.28 9.32 27.88
C MET A 260 1.23 8.96 29.03
N LEU A 261 2.32 8.28 28.70
CA LEU A 261 3.51 8.13 29.54
C LEU A 261 4.56 9.13 29.05
N LEU A 262 5.03 10.00 29.95
CA LEU A 262 6.22 10.83 29.74
C LEU A 262 7.43 10.10 30.34
N GLN A 263 8.45 9.88 29.52
CA GLN A 263 9.74 9.35 29.98
C GLN A 263 10.74 10.50 30.13
N GLY A 264 11.33 10.62 31.33
CA GLY A 264 12.45 11.53 31.57
C GLY A 264 13.75 11.00 30.97
N HIS A 265 14.73 11.90 30.81
CA HIS A 265 16.11 11.48 30.57
C HIS A 265 16.64 10.66 31.77
N ALA A 266 17.49 9.67 31.51
CA ALA A 266 18.26 9.03 32.56
C ALA A 266 19.34 10.02 33.04
N ASP A 267 19.46 10.17 34.36
CA ASP A 267 20.34 11.18 34.97
C ASP A 267 21.82 10.71 34.91
N GLU A 268 22.63 11.33 34.05
CA GLU A 268 24.07 11.09 34.00
C GLU A 268 24.75 11.81 35.18
N GLY A 269 24.92 11.13 36.32
CA GLY A 269 25.44 11.84 37.49
C GLY A 269 25.66 11.05 38.79
N SER A 270 26.37 9.92 38.77
CA SER A 270 27.01 9.41 40.00
C SER A 270 28.24 8.55 39.73
N PRO A 271 29.42 8.90 40.25
CA PRO A 271 30.64 8.09 40.07
C PRO A 271 30.59 6.83 40.93
N LEU A 272 30.57 5.67 40.27
CA LEU A 272 30.68 4.36 40.94
C LEU A 272 32.10 4.14 41.47
N GLY A 273 32.24 4.10 42.80
CA GLY A 273 33.55 3.91 43.42
C GLY A 273 33.54 3.68 44.93
N ALA A 274 32.84 2.65 45.44
CA ALA A 274 33.12 2.09 46.76
C ALA A 274 32.62 0.64 46.95
N SER A 275 33.47 -0.14 47.64
CA SER A 275 33.33 -1.53 48.08
C SER A 275 31.97 -1.95 48.67
N ALA A 276 31.60 -3.22 48.47
CA ALA A 276 30.42 -3.84 49.05
C ALA A 276 30.62 -4.32 50.51
N SER A 277 29.75 -3.89 51.42
CA SER A 277 29.39 -4.63 52.65
C SER A 277 28.09 -4.06 53.28
N SER A 278 26.99 -4.80 53.13
CA SER A 278 25.74 -4.91 53.95
C SER A 278 25.26 -3.78 54.90
N PRO A 279 23.95 -3.72 55.24
CA PRO A 279 22.76 -3.96 54.41
C PRO A 279 21.65 -2.88 54.58
N ALA A 280 20.67 -2.87 53.68
CA ALA A 280 19.33 -2.26 53.83
C ALA A 280 19.23 -0.76 54.23
N LEU A 281 19.14 0.12 53.22
CA LEU A 281 18.19 1.24 53.24
C LEU A 281 17.83 1.68 51.80
N GLU A 282 16.56 2.05 51.63
CA GLU A 282 15.93 2.92 50.62
C GLU A 282 16.61 3.24 49.26
N GLY A 283 15.92 2.86 48.18
CA GLY A 283 15.31 3.91 47.34
C GLY A 283 16.16 4.62 46.27
N GLY A 284 16.96 3.92 45.47
CA GLY A 284 17.53 4.51 44.24
C GLY A 284 16.43 5.02 43.27
N LEU A 285 16.51 6.28 42.86
CA LEU A 285 15.55 6.90 41.93
C LEU A 285 15.71 6.32 40.52
N ALA A 286 14.64 5.73 39.99
CA ALA A 286 14.46 5.61 38.55
C ALA A 286 14.01 6.97 37.98
N PRO A 287 14.30 7.30 36.70
CA PRO A 287 13.81 8.51 36.07
C PRO A 287 12.28 8.61 36.20
N SER A 288 11.77 9.80 36.51
CA SER A 288 10.40 10.01 36.98
C SER A 288 9.35 9.83 35.86
N GLU A 289 9.01 8.58 35.56
CA GLU A 289 7.91 8.22 34.66
C GLU A 289 6.59 8.83 35.16
N ARG A 290 6.00 9.74 34.38
CA ARG A 290 4.72 10.39 34.71
C ARG A 290 3.62 9.92 33.76
N TYR A 291 2.51 9.46 34.33
CA TYR A 291 1.32 9.05 33.58
C TYR A 291 0.26 10.13 33.61
N VAL A 292 -0.24 10.51 32.43
CA VAL A 292 -1.18 11.62 32.23
C VAL A 292 -2.41 11.13 31.46
N TYR A 293 -3.58 11.57 31.89
CA TYR A 293 -4.85 11.38 31.21
C TYR A 293 -5.39 12.73 30.72
N ILE A 294 -5.73 12.77 29.43
CA ILE A 294 -6.37 13.90 28.76
C ILE A 294 -7.79 13.46 28.40
N ASP A 295 -8.81 14.04 29.03
CA ASP A 295 -10.19 13.77 28.63
C ASP A 295 -10.49 14.42 27.27
N THR A 296 -11.17 13.68 26.38
CA THR A 296 -11.49 14.14 25.02
C THR A 296 -12.98 14.38 24.81
N GLN A 297 -13.80 14.27 25.85
CA GLN A 297 -15.24 14.45 25.72
C GLN A 297 -15.62 15.92 25.93
N HIS A 298 -16.44 16.44 25.02
CA HIS A 298 -17.16 17.68 25.30
C HIS A 298 -18.23 17.39 26.36
N SER A 299 -18.23 18.20 27.43
CA SER A 299 -19.34 18.22 28.38
C SER A 299 -20.64 18.52 27.61
N PRO A 300 -21.75 17.80 27.87
CA PRO A 300 -23.05 18.10 27.26
C PRO A 300 -23.63 19.44 27.74
N ILE A 301 -23.10 19.99 28.84
CA ILE A 301 -23.45 21.30 29.38
C ILE A 301 -22.24 22.22 29.15
N TRP A 302 -22.45 23.32 28.42
CA TRP A 302 -21.45 24.38 28.27
C TRP A 302 -21.24 25.08 29.62
N SER A 303 -20.01 25.04 30.13
CA SER A 303 -19.59 25.77 31.33
C SER A 303 -18.25 26.45 31.08
N GLN A 304 -18.01 27.56 31.78
CA GLN A 304 -16.76 28.31 31.65
C GLN A 304 -15.55 27.47 32.08
N GLU A 305 -15.70 26.65 33.11
CA GLU A 305 -14.69 25.67 33.56
C GLU A 305 -14.46 24.57 32.52
N GLY A 306 -15.53 24.04 31.89
CA GLY A 306 -15.42 23.06 30.82
C GLY A 306 -14.63 23.59 29.62
N GLU A 307 -14.81 24.86 29.28
CA GLU A 307 -14.07 25.51 28.19
C GLU A 307 -12.60 25.77 28.56
N THR A 308 -12.28 26.20 29.80
CA THR A 308 -10.87 26.35 30.23
C THR A 308 -10.13 25.01 30.28
N HIS A 309 -10.79 23.94 30.72
CA HIS A 309 -10.26 22.57 30.63
C HIS A 309 -10.05 22.13 29.17
N GLY A 310 -11.03 22.38 28.29
CA GLY A 310 -10.93 22.10 26.86
C GLY A 310 -9.76 22.83 26.21
N GLN A 311 -9.55 24.11 26.54
CA GLN A 311 -8.45 24.91 26.03
C GLN A 311 -7.08 24.41 26.52
N PHE A 312 -6.96 24.00 27.78
CA PHE A 312 -5.72 23.39 28.28
C PHE A 312 -5.46 22.01 27.64
N ALA A 313 -6.49 21.18 27.47
CA ALA A 313 -6.38 19.90 26.77
C ALA A 313 -5.92 20.09 25.32
N ARG A 314 -6.49 21.05 24.58
CA ARG A 314 -6.07 21.42 23.21
C ARG A 314 -4.61 21.88 23.19
N ASN A 315 -4.18 22.74 24.11
CA ASN A 315 -2.77 23.14 24.22
C ASN A 315 -1.86 21.92 24.45
N MET A 316 -2.19 21.04 25.40
CA MET A 316 -1.46 19.79 25.65
C MET A 316 -1.34 18.93 24.39
N LEU A 317 -2.44 18.68 23.67
CA LEU A 317 -2.42 17.91 22.42
C LEU A 317 -1.56 18.58 21.34
N PHE A 318 -1.61 19.91 21.23
CA PHE A 318 -0.76 20.67 20.31
C PHE A 318 0.74 20.58 20.67
N GLN A 319 1.09 20.58 21.95
CA GLN A 319 2.48 20.33 22.36
C GLN A 319 2.91 18.89 22.03
N ILE A 320 2.05 17.88 22.19
CA ILE A 320 2.35 16.49 21.77
C ILE A 320 2.62 16.43 20.26
N LEU A 321 1.81 17.09 19.43
CA LEU A 321 2.00 17.11 17.97
C LEU A 321 3.31 17.79 17.54
N LYS A 322 3.79 18.77 18.31
CA LYS A 322 4.99 19.58 18.02
C LYS A 322 6.23 19.20 18.82
N CYS A 323 6.16 18.16 19.66
CA CYS A 323 7.29 17.75 20.48
C CYS A 323 8.47 17.30 19.60
N LYS A 324 9.69 17.46 20.11
CA LYS A 324 10.92 17.09 19.39
C LYS A 324 11.33 15.64 19.62
N CYS A 325 10.80 15.01 20.66
CA CYS A 325 11.09 13.64 21.05
C CYS A 325 10.21 12.63 20.30
N PRO A 326 10.56 11.33 20.29
CA PRO A 326 9.74 10.31 19.65
C PRO A 326 8.38 10.17 20.34
N VAL A 327 7.30 10.28 19.57
CA VAL A 327 5.95 9.89 20.01
C VAL A 327 5.70 8.45 19.55
N ILE A 328 5.34 7.56 20.45
CA ILE A 328 5.05 6.15 20.17
C ILE A 328 3.55 5.91 20.34
N CYS A 329 2.89 5.36 19.32
CA CYS A 329 1.47 5.04 19.39
C CYS A 329 1.15 3.79 18.56
N PHE A 330 0.41 2.84 19.15
CA PHE A 330 0.12 1.54 18.51
C PHE A 330 -0.72 1.62 17.22
N ASN A 331 -1.51 2.70 17.08
CA ASN A 331 -2.20 3.05 15.84
C ASN A 331 -2.23 4.59 15.78
N ALA A 332 -1.16 5.14 15.21
CA ALA A 332 -0.89 6.56 15.23
C ALA A 332 -1.92 7.37 14.39
N LYS A 333 -2.46 6.77 13.31
CA LYS A 333 -3.49 7.41 12.47
C LYS A 333 -4.77 7.68 13.26
N ASP A 334 -5.25 6.70 14.02
CA ASP A 334 -6.45 6.87 14.84
C ASP A 334 -6.24 7.92 15.94
N PHE A 335 -5.04 7.98 16.55
CA PHE A 335 -4.66 9.04 17.49
C PHE A 335 -4.73 10.43 16.84
N VAL A 336 -4.05 10.64 15.70
CA VAL A 336 -4.07 11.93 14.99
C VAL A 336 -5.48 12.34 14.58
N ARG A 337 -6.31 11.39 14.12
CA ARG A 337 -7.72 11.64 13.77
C ARG A 337 -8.54 12.07 15.00
N THR A 338 -8.32 11.46 16.16
CA THR A 338 -8.95 11.92 17.41
C THR A 338 -8.47 13.31 17.82
N VAL A 339 -7.18 13.62 17.70
CA VAL A 339 -6.66 14.97 18.01
C VAL A 339 -7.25 16.04 17.09
N LEU A 340 -7.37 15.76 15.78
CA LEU A 340 -8.07 16.63 14.83
C LEU A 340 -9.53 16.89 15.25
N GLN A 341 -10.24 15.87 15.72
CA GLN A 341 -11.61 16.00 16.22
C GLN A 341 -11.68 16.88 17.47
N CYS A 342 -10.71 16.80 18.39
CA CYS A 342 -10.65 17.63 19.61
C CYS A 342 -10.35 19.10 19.34
N PHE A 343 -9.61 19.43 18.27
CA PHE A 343 -9.43 20.82 17.85
C PHE A 343 -10.69 21.42 17.21
N GLY A 344 -11.53 20.60 16.57
CA GLY A 344 -12.79 21.06 15.98
C GLY A 344 -12.58 22.13 14.91
N GLY A 345 -13.44 23.16 14.90
CA GLY A 345 -13.34 24.28 13.95
C GLY A 345 -12.14 25.21 14.19
N ASP A 346 -11.54 25.18 15.37
CA ASP A 346 -10.45 26.06 15.77
C ASP A 346 -9.08 25.59 15.22
N GLY A 347 -8.99 24.34 14.75
CA GLY A 347 -7.77 23.73 14.26
C GLY A 347 -7.76 23.45 12.76
N SER A 348 -6.89 24.15 12.03
CA SER A 348 -6.51 23.74 10.68
C SER A 348 -5.85 22.35 10.68
N TRP A 349 -6.12 21.56 9.64
CA TRP A 349 -5.45 20.26 9.43
C TRP A 349 -3.92 20.39 9.31
N LYS A 350 -3.42 21.57 8.95
CA LYS A 350 -1.99 21.88 8.87
C LYS A 350 -1.27 21.70 10.22
N HIS A 351 -1.98 21.77 11.35
CA HIS A 351 -1.38 21.58 12.67
C HIS A 351 -0.85 20.16 12.95
N VAL A 352 -1.35 19.14 12.26
CA VAL A 352 -0.85 17.76 12.38
C VAL A 352 0.15 17.39 11.28
N ALA A 353 0.45 18.30 10.35
CA ALA A 353 1.14 17.93 9.12
C ALA A 353 2.59 17.45 9.34
N ASP A 354 3.29 18.03 10.32
CA ASP A 354 4.64 17.66 10.73
C ASP A 354 4.69 16.51 11.76
N PHE A 355 3.54 15.96 12.18
CA PHE A 355 3.50 14.91 13.20
C PHE A 355 4.13 13.61 12.69
N VAL A 356 5.06 13.06 13.48
CA VAL A 356 5.68 11.75 13.23
C VAL A 356 5.52 10.90 14.49
N GLY A 357 4.68 9.87 14.41
CA GLY A 357 4.48 8.88 15.47
C GLY A 357 5.08 7.53 15.07
N LEU A 358 5.95 6.96 15.91
CA LEU A 358 6.46 5.61 15.76
C LEU A 358 5.31 4.60 15.97
N ASP A 359 4.87 4.00 14.88
CA ASP A 359 3.79 3.01 14.85
C ASP A 359 4.37 1.59 14.69
N PRO A 360 4.34 0.75 15.75
CA PRO A 360 4.92 -0.59 15.72
C PRO A 360 4.16 -1.55 14.80
N ARG A 361 2.88 -1.30 14.50
CA ARG A 361 2.13 -2.13 13.54
C ARG A 361 2.59 -1.85 12.11
N ILE A 362 2.85 -0.59 11.76
CA ILE A 362 3.48 -0.24 10.47
C ILE A 362 4.88 -0.85 10.38
N ALA A 363 5.68 -0.79 11.45
CA ALA A 363 7.00 -1.40 11.50
C ALA A 363 6.97 -2.92 11.26
N ALA A 364 6.13 -3.64 12.01
CA ALA A 364 5.97 -5.09 11.87
C ALA A 364 5.44 -5.50 10.48
N TRP A 365 4.55 -4.71 9.87
CA TRP A 365 4.06 -4.93 8.50
C TRP A 365 5.13 -4.66 7.42
N LEU A 366 6.10 -3.76 7.65
CA LEU A 366 7.22 -3.61 6.73
C LEU A 366 8.17 -4.83 6.76
N ILE A 367 8.32 -5.46 7.92
CA ILE A 367 9.11 -6.69 8.11
C ILE A 367 8.38 -7.89 7.48
N ASP A 368 7.11 -8.10 7.84
CA ASP A 368 6.26 -9.17 7.33
C ASP A 368 4.93 -8.63 6.78
N PRO A 369 4.89 -8.21 5.51
CA PRO A 369 3.69 -7.62 4.91
C PRO A 369 2.57 -8.63 4.63
N SER A 370 2.79 -9.92 4.92
CA SER A 370 1.76 -10.98 4.79
C SER A 370 0.85 -11.05 6.02
N ASP A 371 1.36 -10.62 7.17
CA ASP A 371 0.69 -10.68 8.47
C ASP A 371 -0.26 -9.47 8.62
N ALA A 372 -1.53 -9.68 8.28
CA ALA A 372 -2.49 -8.60 8.10
C ALA A 372 -3.05 -8.10 9.44
N ALA A 373 -2.46 -7.00 9.95
CA ALA A 373 -2.91 -6.24 11.13
C ALA A 373 -2.89 -7.02 12.46
N PRO A 374 -1.72 -7.57 12.89
CA PRO A 374 -1.56 -8.24 14.18
C PRO A 374 -1.98 -7.36 15.36
N SER A 375 -2.47 -7.98 16.43
CA SER A 375 -2.78 -7.29 17.69
C SER A 375 -1.51 -6.93 18.48
N PHE A 376 -1.67 -6.12 19.54
CA PHE A 376 -0.54 -5.79 20.41
C PHE A 376 0.02 -7.03 21.11
N GLU A 377 -0.84 -7.96 21.51
CA GLU A 377 -0.44 -9.23 22.15
C GLU A 377 0.32 -10.12 21.15
N ASP A 378 -0.12 -10.19 19.89
CA ASP A 378 0.58 -10.93 18.83
C ASP A 378 1.98 -10.35 18.57
N LEU A 379 2.11 -9.01 18.50
CA LEU A 379 3.40 -8.36 18.29
C LEU A 379 4.34 -8.54 19.49
N VAL A 380 3.84 -8.45 20.72
CA VAL A 380 4.64 -8.75 21.92
C VAL A 380 5.14 -10.19 21.91
N ALA A 381 4.28 -11.15 21.56
CA ALA A 381 4.65 -12.56 21.50
C ALA A 381 5.59 -12.90 20.33
N LYS A 382 5.52 -12.18 19.20
CA LYS A 382 6.34 -12.41 18.00
C LYS A 382 7.73 -11.77 18.08
N TYR A 383 7.88 -10.63 18.76
CA TYR A 383 9.09 -9.79 18.68
C TYR A 383 9.82 -9.54 20.00
N LEU A 384 9.29 -9.93 21.17
CA LEU A 384 10.03 -9.82 22.45
C LEU A 384 10.49 -11.20 22.94
N GLU A 385 11.81 -11.33 23.19
CA GLU A 385 12.48 -12.61 23.51
C GLU A 385 12.06 -13.26 24.84
N ASN A 386 11.28 -12.55 25.67
CA ASN A 386 10.76 -13.06 26.94
C ASN A 386 9.22 -13.06 26.91
N PRO A 387 8.54 -14.11 27.44
CA PRO A 387 7.09 -14.19 27.48
C PRO A 387 6.51 -13.19 28.49
N VAL A 388 6.39 -11.94 28.06
CA VAL A 388 5.82 -10.85 28.84
C VAL A 388 4.30 -10.96 28.76
N ALA A 389 3.69 -11.48 29.83
CA ALA A 389 2.24 -11.57 29.94
C ALA A 389 1.61 -10.17 29.91
N VAL A 390 0.95 -9.85 28.79
CA VAL A 390 0.18 -8.62 28.62
C VAL A 390 -1.25 -8.85 29.13
N LYS A 391 -1.89 -7.80 29.64
CA LYS A 391 -3.32 -7.84 30.01
C LYS A 391 -4.06 -6.68 29.37
N VAL A 392 -4.58 -6.88 28.14
CA VAL A 392 -5.30 -5.85 27.37
C VAL A 392 -6.82 -5.92 27.48
N SER A 393 -7.36 -7.01 28.04
CA SER A 393 -8.79 -7.34 28.06
C SER A 393 -9.58 -6.75 29.24
N SER A 394 -8.93 -6.01 30.14
CA SER A 394 -9.59 -5.33 31.26
C SER A 394 -10.46 -4.16 30.79
N THR A 395 -11.71 -4.15 31.25
CA THR A 395 -12.72 -3.10 31.01
C THR A 395 -13.42 -2.77 32.33
N TYR A 396 -14.10 -1.62 32.40
CA TYR A 396 -14.87 -1.23 33.59
C TYR A 396 -16.03 -2.20 33.92
N GLY A 397 -16.46 -3.04 32.96
CA GLY A 397 -17.47 -4.07 33.18
C GLY A 397 -16.93 -5.41 33.71
N ASN A 398 -15.61 -5.64 33.69
CA ASN A 398 -15.00 -6.90 34.15
C ASN A 398 -13.85 -6.71 35.17
N SER A 399 -13.43 -5.46 35.42
CA SER A 399 -12.27 -5.09 36.24
C SER A 399 -12.52 -3.75 36.94
N SER A 400 -11.89 -3.52 38.09
CA SER A 400 -11.94 -2.21 38.75
C SER A 400 -11.24 -1.12 37.91
N ARG A 401 -11.63 0.16 38.07
CA ARG A 401 -10.95 1.30 37.43
C ARG A 401 -9.44 1.31 37.71
N ASN A 402 -9.03 1.00 38.93
CA ASN A 402 -7.63 0.93 39.33
C ASN A 402 -6.89 -0.19 38.58
N THR A 403 -7.50 -1.36 38.44
CA THR A 403 -6.96 -2.49 37.65
C THR A 403 -6.81 -2.13 36.17
N VAL A 404 -7.81 -1.45 35.58
CA VAL A 404 -7.72 -0.95 34.19
C VAL A 404 -6.54 0.01 34.06
N ASN A 405 -6.47 1.05 34.89
CA ASN A 405 -5.43 2.07 34.82
C ASN A 405 -4.02 1.48 35.03
N GLN A 406 -3.85 0.57 35.99
CA GLN A 406 -2.57 -0.11 36.24
C GLN A 406 -2.12 -0.95 35.03
N ASN A 407 -3.04 -1.69 34.41
CA ASN A 407 -2.75 -2.47 33.21
C ASN A 407 -2.37 -1.56 32.03
N VAL A 408 -3.08 -0.44 31.82
CA VAL A 408 -2.72 0.53 30.77
C VAL A 408 -1.32 1.12 31.01
N CYS A 409 -0.99 1.51 32.23
CA CYS A 409 0.33 2.04 32.58
C CYS A 409 1.45 1.02 32.31
N ALA A 410 1.25 -0.26 32.67
CA ALA A 410 2.18 -1.35 32.38
C ALA A 410 2.31 -1.61 30.87
N ASN A 411 1.20 -1.69 30.15
CA ASN A 411 1.17 -1.96 28.72
C ASN A 411 1.84 -0.84 27.90
N LEU A 412 1.80 0.42 28.34
CA LEU A 412 2.55 1.52 27.71
C LEU A 412 4.08 1.33 27.79
N ARG A 413 4.63 0.84 28.91
CA ARG A 413 6.06 0.50 28.99
C ARG A 413 6.44 -0.64 28.04
N ILE A 414 5.56 -1.64 27.94
CA ILE A 414 5.74 -2.77 27.01
C ILE A 414 5.69 -2.28 25.56
N LEU A 415 4.78 -1.34 25.24
CA LEU A 415 4.66 -0.72 23.92
C LEU A 415 5.93 0.07 23.53
N HIS A 416 6.52 0.81 24.46
CA HIS A 416 7.81 1.47 24.24
C HIS A 416 8.88 0.45 23.83
N ARG A 417 9.10 -0.58 24.66
CA ARG A 417 10.14 -1.60 24.42
C ARG A 417 9.90 -2.36 23.11
N LEU A 418 8.66 -2.78 22.83
CA LEU A 418 8.28 -3.41 21.56
C LEU A 418 8.61 -2.52 20.36
N THR A 419 8.32 -1.22 20.46
CA THR A 419 8.55 -0.28 19.37
C THR A 419 10.04 -0.06 19.13
N MET A 420 10.86 0.04 20.18
CA MET A 420 12.31 0.14 20.05
C MET A 420 12.94 -1.11 19.42
N GLU A 421 12.48 -2.30 19.82
CA GLU A 421 12.91 -3.57 19.23
C GLU A 421 12.57 -3.65 17.73
N LEU A 422 11.33 -3.33 17.35
CA LEU A 422 10.92 -3.24 15.95
C LEU A 422 11.71 -2.18 15.17
N CYS A 423 12.09 -1.06 15.78
CA CYS A 423 12.97 -0.06 15.16
C CYS A 423 14.39 -0.62 14.93
N SER A 424 14.91 -1.44 15.84
CA SER A 424 16.18 -2.18 15.68
C SER A 424 16.11 -3.14 14.49
N GLN A 425 15.07 -3.96 14.41
CA GLN A 425 14.88 -4.91 13.30
C GLN A 425 14.66 -4.21 11.96
N LEU A 426 13.97 -3.07 11.92
CA LEU A 426 13.87 -2.23 10.72
C LEU A 426 15.24 -1.73 10.25
N LYS A 427 16.17 -1.37 11.16
CA LYS A 427 17.55 -1.01 10.81
C LYS A 427 18.31 -2.23 10.25
N ALA A 428 18.27 -3.37 10.95
CA ALA A 428 18.92 -4.61 10.52
C ALA A 428 18.44 -5.10 9.14
N HIS A 429 17.16 -4.91 8.82
CA HIS A 429 16.59 -5.21 7.50
C HIS A 429 16.70 -4.06 6.49
N GLY A 430 17.37 -2.95 6.79
CA GLY A 430 17.51 -1.81 5.87
C GLY A 430 16.18 -1.12 5.51
N LEU A 431 15.12 -1.38 6.27
CA LEU A 431 13.77 -0.83 6.10
C LEU A 431 13.57 0.49 6.86
N TRP A 432 14.48 0.83 7.78
CA TRP A 432 14.43 2.04 8.61
C TRP A 432 14.20 3.31 7.80
N ARG A 433 14.91 3.48 6.68
CA ARG A 433 14.78 4.67 5.83
C ARG A 433 13.38 4.79 5.25
N LEU A 434 12.87 3.72 4.65
CA LEU A 434 11.51 3.63 4.09
C LEU A 434 10.44 3.93 5.16
N PHE A 435 10.62 3.39 6.36
CA PHE A 435 9.72 3.65 7.49
C PHE A 435 9.66 5.16 7.81
N CYS A 436 10.80 5.80 8.02
CA CYS A 436 10.88 7.21 8.40
C CYS A 436 10.55 8.20 7.28
N THR A 437 10.88 7.92 6.02
CA THR A 437 10.68 8.88 4.91
C THR A 437 9.36 8.69 4.15
N LEU A 438 8.78 7.48 4.19
CA LEU A 438 7.58 7.16 3.42
C LEU A 438 6.38 6.80 4.31
N GLU A 439 6.53 5.87 5.26
CA GLU A 439 5.35 5.35 5.96
C GLU A 439 4.90 6.24 7.11
N LEU A 440 5.81 6.73 7.96
CA LEU A 440 5.42 7.59 9.08
C LEU A 440 4.87 8.96 8.66
N PRO A 441 5.45 9.69 7.67
CA PRO A 441 4.89 10.97 7.23
C PRO A 441 3.52 10.83 6.55
N LEU A 442 3.15 9.63 6.11
CA LEU A 442 1.84 9.36 5.51
C LEU A 442 0.73 9.22 6.58
N VAL A 443 1.07 8.93 7.84
CA VAL A 443 0.11 8.78 8.95
C VAL A 443 -0.80 10.02 9.12
N PRO A 444 -0.28 11.26 9.26
CA PRO A 444 -1.14 12.44 9.34
C PRO A 444 -1.93 12.70 8.05
N VAL A 445 -1.37 12.38 6.87
CA VAL A 445 -2.09 12.51 5.59
C VAL A 445 -3.37 11.67 5.60
N LEU A 446 -3.27 10.39 5.98
CA LEU A 446 -4.43 9.50 6.06
C LEU A 446 -5.43 9.94 7.14
N ALA A 447 -4.95 10.41 8.29
CA ALA A 447 -5.83 10.94 9.34
C ALA A 447 -6.59 12.20 8.88
N VAL A 448 -5.96 13.09 8.10
CA VAL A 448 -6.61 14.27 7.50
C VAL A 448 -7.63 13.87 6.43
N MET A 449 -7.35 12.85 5.61
CA MET A 449 -8.31 12.29 4.64
C MET A 449 -9.56 11.70 5.34
N GLU A 450 -9.37 10.92 6.42
CA GLU A 450 -10.48 10.38 7.23
C GLU A 450 -11.24 11.44 8.04
N SER A 451 -10.62 12.59 8.27
CA SER A 451 -11.24 13.75 8.93
C SER A 451 -11.93 14.69 7.93
N HIS A 452 -12.11 14.24 6.69
CA HIS A 452 -12.82 14.95 5.63
C HIS A 452 -13.95 14.06 5.09
N CYS A 453 -14.98 14.69 4.53
CA CYS A 453 -16.10 13.99 3.93
C CYS A 453 -16.40 14.56 2.55
N MET A 454 -16.55 13.69 1.54
CA MET A 454 -17.02 14.07 0.21
C MET A 454 -18.53 14.26 0.22
N GLN A 455 -19.03 15.32 -0.40
CA GLN A 455 -20.47 15.49 -0.60
C GLN A 455 -20.98 14.52 -1.67
N VAL A 456 -22.18 13.98 -1.46
CA VAL A 456 -22.79 13.02 -2.37
C VAL A 456 -24.26 13.37 -2.59
N ASN A 457 -24.70 13.43 -3.85
CA ASN A 457 -26.10 13.69 -4.15
C ASN A 457 -26.99 12.48 -3.78
N GLN A 458 -27.63 12.59 -2.62
CA GLN A 458 -28.50 11.55 -2.06
C GLN A 458 -29.74 11.29 -2.93
N GLU A 459 -30.33 12.33 -3.51
CA GLU A 459 -31.54 12.20 -4.34
C GLU A 459 -31.23 11.48 -5.65
N ASP A 460 -30.12 11.81 -6.29
CA ASP A 460 -29.65 11.14 -7.51
C ASP A 460 -29.29 9.67 -7.26
N LEU A 461 -28.69 9.36 -6.09
CA LEU A 461 -28.44 7.97 -5.68
C LEU A 461 -29.75 7.20 -5.49
N GLN A 462 -30.73 7.75 -4.78
CA GLN A 462 -32.03 7.10 -4.59
C GLN A 462 -32.78 6.91 -5.92
N ARG A 463 -32.78 7.93 -6.80
CA ARG A 463 -33.40 7.87 -8.13
C ARG A 463 -32.74 6.80 -9.02
N THR A 464 -31.41 6.78 -9.05
CA THR A 464 -30.60 5.79 -9.78
C THR A 464 -30.80 4.38 -9.21
N SER A 465 -30.91 4.23 -7.89
CA SER A 465 -31.21 2.94 -7.25
C SER A 465 -32.55 2.37 -7.70
N ALA A 466 -33.60 3.20 -7.75
CA ALA A 466 -34.92 2.79 -8.24
C ALA A 466 -34.90 2.41 -9.75
N LEU A 467 -34.22 3.20 -10.58
CA LEU A 467 -34.05 2.95 -12.02
C LEU A 467 -33.34 1.60 -12.29
N LEU A 468 -32.18 1.38 -11.66
CA LEU A 468 -31.44 0.13 -11.76
C LEU A 468 -32.25 -1.05 -11.22
N GLY A 469 -32.99 -0.86 -10.13
CA GLY A 469 -33.89 -1.86 -9.56
C GLY A 469 -35.01 -2.29 -10.52
N SER A 470 -35.56 -1.35 -11.31
CA SER A 470 -36.52 -1.67 -12.38
C SER A 470 -35.86 -2.49 -13.49
N ARG A 471 -34.67 -2.10 -13.98
CA ARG A 471 -33.98 -2.83 -15.04
C ARG A 471 -33.56 -4.26 -14.62
N LEU A 472 -33.15 -4.45 -13.36
CA LEU A 472 -32.82 -5.78 -12.84
C LEU A 472 -34.02 -6.74 -12.85
N LYS A 473 -35.23 -6.24 -12.57
CA LYS A 473 -36.46 -7.05 -12.63
C LYS A 473 -36.82 -7.46 -14.07
N GLU A 474 -36.61 -6.57 -15.04
CA GLU A 474 -36.78 -6.90 -16.46
C GLU A 474 -35.78 -7.99 -16.88
N LEU A 475 -34.49 -7.78 -16.60
CA LEU A 475 -33.42 -8.73 -16.95
C LEU A 475 -33.58 -10.09 -16.26
N GLU A 476 -34.08 -10.14 -15.02
CA GLU A 476 -34.40 -11.39 -14.32
C GLU A 476 -35.54 -12.15 -15.00
N ARG A 477 -36.64 -11.46 -15.33
CA ARG A 477 -37.77 -12.04 -16.08
C ARG A 477 -37.33 -12.56 -17.45
N ASP A 478 -36.54 -11.76 -18.17
CA ASP A 478 -36.07 -12.10 -19.51
C ASP A 478 -35.10 -13.29 -19.47
N ALA A 479 -34.24 -13.38 -18.45
CA ALA A 479 -33.39 -14.54 -18.19
C ALA A 479 -34.20 -15.81 -17.90
N HIS A 480 -35.26 -15.74 -17.08
CA HIS A 480 -36.14 -16.88 -16.82
C HIS A 480 -36.87 -17.34 -18.10
N LEU A 481 -37.34 -16.39 -18.92
CA LEU A 481 -38.01 -16.67 -20.18
C LEU A 481 -37.08 -17.43 -21.15
N VAL A 482 -35.87 -16.93 -21.39
CA VAL A 482 -34.94 -17.58 -22.33
C VAL A 482 -34.28 -18.83 -21.77
N ALA A 483 -34.18 -18.99 -20.44
CA ALA A 483 -33.71 -20.23 -19.82
C ALA A 483 -34.75 -21.35 -19.85
N GLY A 484 -36.04 -21.02 -20.07
CA GLY A 484 -37.15 -21.97 -20.01
C GLY A 484 -37.55 -22.38 -18.59
N GLU A 485 -36.93 -21.81 -17.54
CA GLU A 485 -37.26 -22.07 -16.15
C GLU A 485 -36.91 -20.89 -15.22
N PRO A 486 -37.61 -20.73 -14.08
CA PRO A 486 -37.19 -19.82 -13.02
C PRO A 486 -35.95 -20.33 -12.29
N PHE A 487 -34.96 -19.45 -12.07
CA PHE A 487 -33.78 -19.74 -11.26
C PHE A 487 -33.28 -18.48 -10.54
N LEU A 488 -32.50 -18.67 -9.48
CA LEU A 488 -31.86 -17.56 -8.78
C LEU A 488 -30.73 -16.99 -9.64
N ILE A 489 -30.99 -15.86 -10.30
CA ILE A 489 -30.08 -15.23 -11.28
C ILE A 489 -28.71 -14.82 -10.67
N THR A 490 -28.66 -14.54 -9.37
CA THR A 490 -27.41 -14.30 -8.63
C THR A 490 -26.60 -15.57 -8.34
N SER A 491 -27.20 -16.76 -8.48
CA SER A 491 -26.54 -18.05 -8.23
C SER A 491 -25.72 -18.52 -9.43
N SER A 492 -24.41 -18.33 -9.35
CA SER A 492 -23.47 -18.86 -10.36
C SER A 492 -23.49 -20.39 -10.48
N ASN A 493 -24.01 -21.12 -9.48
CA ASN A 493 -24.16 -22.57 -9.55
C ASN A 493 -25.41 -22.99 -10.34
N GLN A 494 -26.56 -22.33 -10.12
CA GLN A 494 -27.78 -22.63 -10.91
C GLN A 494 -27.61 -22.19 -12.36
N LEU A 495 -27.00 -21.02 -12.60
CA LEU A 495 -26.63 -20.58 -13.95
C LEU A 495 -25.69 -21.58 -14.65
N ARG A 496 -24.71 -22.16 -13.94
CA ARG A 496 -23.82 -23.20 -14.50
C ARG A 496 -24.62 -24.42 -14.95
N GLU A 497 -25.58 -24.86 -14.14
CA GLU A 497 -26.43 -26.02 -14.46
C GLU A 497 -27.29 -25.77 -15.69
N ILE A 498 -27.87 -24.57 -15.83
CA ILE A 498 -28.64 -24.17 -17.02
C ILE A 498 -27.74 -24.14 -18.26
N LEU A 499 -26.62 -23.41 -18.23
CA LEU A 499 -25.75 -23.22 -19.40
C LEU A 499 -25.10 -24.53 -19.87
N PHE A 500 -24.75 -25.44 -18.96
CA PHE A 500 -23.92 -26.60 -19.28
C PHE A 500 -24.57 -27.96 -19.02
N GLY A 501 -25.45 -28.10 -18.02
CA GLY A 501 -26.23 -29.31 -17.80
C GLY A 501 -27.39 -29.42 -18.78
N LYS A 502 -28.20 -28.35 -18.90
CA LYS A 502 -29.42 -28.32 -19.73
C LYS A 502 -29.17 -27.86 -21.16
N LEU A 503 -28.76 -26.60 -21.35
CA LEU A 503 -28.51 -26.00 -22.68
C LEU A 503 -27.25 -26.56 -23.36
N LYS A 504 -26.35 -27.18 -22.58
CA LYS A 504 -25.12 -27.84 -23.05
C LYS A 504 -24.28 -26.99 -24.02
N LEU A 505 -24.26 -25.67 -23.84
CA LEU A 505 -23.62 -24.73 -24.77
C LEU A 505 -22.11 -24.97 -24.96
N HIS A 506 -21.46 -25.62 -23.99
CA HIS A 506 -20.07 -26.05 -24.08
C HIS A 506 -19.80 -27.14 -25.13
N LEU A 507 -20.82 -27.90 -25.54
CA LEU A 507 -20.73 -28.88 -26.64
C LEU A 507 -20.96 -28.23 -28.02
N LEU A 508 -21.53 -27.01 -28.03
CA LEU A 508 -21.84 -26.23 -29.23
C LEU A 508 -20.82 -25.10 -29.46
N SER A 509 -19.89 -24.89 -28.52
CA SER A 509 -18.90 -23.82 -28.62
C SER A 509 -17.80 -24.18 -29.62
N PRO A 510 -17.44 -23.26 -30.55
CA PRO A 510 -16.30 -23.47 -31.45
C PRO A 510 -14.94 -23.40 -30.73
N THR A 511 -14.91 -23.02 -29.45
CA THR A 511 -13.68 -22.93 -28.66
C THR A 511 -13.36 -24.28 -28.00
N GLU A 512 -12.25 -24.93 -28.41
CA GLU A 512 -11.87 -26.28 -27.95
C GLU A 512 -11.81 -26.44 -26.41
N THR A 513 -11.51 -25.38 -25.66
CA THR A 513 -11.47 -25.41 -24.19
C THR A 513 -12.04 -24.15 -23.56
N LEU A 514 -13.22 -24.25 -22.94
CA LEU A 514 -13.77 -23.20 -22.09
C LEU A 514 -13.10 -23.19 -20.69
N PRO A 515 -12.77 -22.00 -20.13
CA PRO A 515 -12.22 -21.85 -18.78
C PRO A 515 -12.97 -22.61 -17.67
N ARG A 516 -12.21 -23.28 -16.80
CA ARG A 516 -12.70 -24.05 -15.65
C ARG A 516 -12.31 -23.39 -14.32
N THR A 517 -13.06 -23.69 -13.28
CA THR A 517 -12.81 -23.23 -11.90
C THR A 517 -11.77 -24.11 -11.22
N GLY A 518 -10.75 -23.52 -10.58
CA GLY A 518 -9.58 -24.26 -10.09
C GLY A 518 -9.88 -25.37 -9.09
N LEU A 519 -10.74 -25.11 -8.10
CA LEU A 519 -10.97 -26.01 -6.96
C LEU A 519 -11.76 -27.29 -7.26
N ARG A 520 -12.49 -27.35 -8.39
CA ARG A 520 -13.31 -28.53 -8.78
C ARG A 520 -13.35 -28.84 -10.28
N GLY A 521 -12.63 -28.10 -11.12
CA GLY A 521 -12.59 -28.33 -12.57
C GLY A 521 -13.92 -28.09 -13.31
N HIS A 522 -14.96 -27.56 -12.65
CA HIS A 522 -16.23 -27.23 -13.28
C HIS A 522 -16.09 -26.04 -14.23
N LEU A 523 -16.84 -26.04 -15.34
CA LEU A 523 -16.92 -24.91 -16.26
C LEU A 523 -17.26 -23.60 -15.52
N SER A 524 -16.51 -22.55 -15.83
CA SER A 524 -16.71 -21.24 -15.21
C SER A 524 -17.93 -20.53 -15.81
N THR A 525 -18.56 -19.68 -15.01
CA THR A 525 -19.55 -18.71 -15.50
C THR A 525 -18.96 -17.30 -15.51
N SER A 526 -17.64 -17.16 -15.68
CA SER A 526 -16.93 -15.89 -15.74
C SER A 526 -17.27 -15.11 -17.01
N GLU A 527 -17.05 -13.80 -16.99
CA GLU A 527 -17.27 -12.89 -18.12
C GLU A 527 -16.69 -13.43 -19.45
N ALA A 528 -15.43 -13.87 -19.44
CA ALA A 528 -14.78 -14.48 -20.61
C ALA A 528 -15.50 -15.73 -21.16
N VAL A 529 -16.17 -16.53 -20.32
CA VAL A 529 -16.96 -17.68 -20.78
C VAL A 529 -18.30 -17.23 -21.35
N LEU A 530 -18.98 -16.28 -20.69
CA LEU A 530 -20.24 -15.75 -21.20
C LEU A 530 -20.05 -15.02 -22.54
N ASN A 531 -18.95 -14.29 -22.70
CA ASN A 531 -18.57 -13.63 -23.95
C ASN A 531 -18.27 -14.62 -25.09
N ALA A 532 -17.89 -15.87 -24.79
CA ALA A 532 -17.67 -16.92 -25.79
C ALA A 532 -18.94 -17.74 -26.13
N LEU A 533 -20.07 -17.46 -25.45
CA LEU A 533 -21.33 -18.21 -25.59
C LEU A 533 -22.52 -17.34 -26.04
N GLN A 534 -22.34 -16.01 -26.09
CA GLN A 534 -23.41 -15.05 -26.40
C GLN A 534 -23.97 -15.15 -27.83
N ASP A 535 -23.18 -15.67 -28.78
CA ASP A 535 -23.67 -15.95 -30.16
C ASP A 535 -24.47 -17.26 -30.25
N LEU A 536 -24.33 -18.16 -29.27
CA LEU A 536 -25.01 -19.46 -29.23
C LEU A 536 -26.38 -19.39 -28.54
N HIS A 537 -26.56 -18.42 -27.63
CA HIS A 537 -27.78 -18.28 -26.84
C HIS A 537 -27.93 -16.86 -26.27
N PRO A 538 -29.14 -16.29 -26.15
CA PRO A 538 -29.33 -14.94 -25.59
C PRO A 538 -29.02 -14.85 -24.08
N LEU A 539 -29.15 -15.94 -23.33
CA LEU A 539 -28.97 -15.94 -21.86
C LEU A 539 -27.60 -15.37 -21.39
N PRO A 540 -26.43 -15.79 -21.92
CA PRO A 540 -25.15 -15.16 -21.62
C PRO A 540 -25.13 -13.63 -21.69
N LYS A 541 -25.72 -13.02 -22.74
CA LYS A 541 -25.78 -11.55 -22.90
C LYS A 541 -26.63 -10.90 -21.80
N ILE A 542 -27.81 -11.45 -21.51
CA ILE A 542 -28.70 -10.98 -20.44
C ILE A 542 -28.01 -11.07 -19.07
N ILE A 543 -27.25 -12.15 -18.81
CA ILE A 543 -26.51 -12.32 -17.56
C ILE A 543 -25.34 -11.35 -17.43
N LEU A 544 -24.65 -11.03 -18.52
CA LEU A 544 -23.58 -10.02 -18.52
C LEU A 544 -24.16 -8.64 -18.15
N GLU A 545 -25.24 -8.22 -18.80
CA GLU A 545 -25.94 -6.96 -18.48
C GLU A 545 -26.45 -6.97 -17.02
N TYR A 546 -27.14 -8.03 -16.60
CA TYR A 546 -27.65 -8.17 -15.23
C TYR A 546 -26.53 -7.99 -14.20
N ARG A 547 -25.38 -8.65 -14.40
CA ARG A 547 -24.25 -8.55 -13.47
C ARG A 547 -23.62 -7.16 -13.46
N GLN A 548 -23.56 -6.49 -14.61
CA GLN A 548 -23.07 -5.12 -14.70
C GLN A 548 -24.01 -4.17 -13.93
N VAL A 549 -25.30 -4.16 -14.26
CA VAL A 549 -26.34 -3.36 -13.60
C VAL A 549 -26.41 -3.66 -12.09
N HIS A 550 -26.36 -4.94 -11.70
CA HIS A 550 -26.40 -5.38 -10.31
C HIS A 550 -25.16 -4.91 -9.54
N LYS A 551 -23.96 -5.00 -10.14
CA LYS A 551 -22.72 -4.50 -9.52
C LYS A 551 -22.79 -2.99 -9.31
N ILE A 552 -23.23 -2.23 -10.31
CA ILE A 552 -23.41 -0.77 -10.21
C ILE A 552 -24.37 -0.45 -9.06
N LYS A 553 -25.58 -1.04 -9.06
CA LYS A 553 -26.59 -0.80 -8.01
C LYS A 553 -26.10 -1.20 -6.62
N SER A 554 -25.70 -2.45 -6.44
CA SER A 554 -25.40 -3.02 -5.13
C SER A 554 -24.14 -2.41 -4.52
N ALA A 555 -23.06 -2.27 -5.29
CA ALA A 555 -21.76 -1.82 -4.74
C ALA A 555 -21.58 -0.30 -4.77
N PHE A 556 -22.06 0.37 -5.83
CA PHE A 556 -21.77 1.80 -6.07
C PHE A 556 -22.99 2.73 -5.95
N VAL A 557 -24.16 2.20 -5.55
CA VAL A 557 -25.33 3.04 -5.26
C VAL A 557 -25.87 2.71 -3.87
N ASP A 558 -26.43 1.51 -3.67
CA ASP A 558 -26.95 1.06 -2.38
C ASP A 558 -25.84 0.98 -1.31
N GLY A 559 -24.68 0.44 -1.70
CA GLY A 559 -23.49 0.40 -0.84
C GLY A 559 -22.94 1.77 -0.47
N LEU A 560 -23.10 2.78 -1.33
CA LEU A 560 -22.75 4.17 -0.98
C LEU A 560 -23.78 4.77 -0.03
N LEU A 561 -25.08 4.62 -0.32
CA LEU A 561 -26.18 5.07 0.56
C LEU A 561 -26.02 4.53 1.98
N ALA A 562 -25.63 3.26 2.14
CA ALA A 562 -25.38 2.64 3.44
C ALA A 562 -24.16 3.21 4.20
N CYS A 563 -23.23 3.87 3.50
CA CYS A 563 -22.05 4.51 4.10
C CYS A 563 -22.27 6.02 4.39
N MET A 564 -23.37 6.62 3.93
CA MET A 564 -23.61 8.07 4.05
C MET A 564 -23.92 8.51 5.48
N LYS A 565 -23.37 9.68 5.84
CA LYS A 565 -23.69 10.41 7.08
C LYS A 565 -23.90 11.88 6.72
N LYS A 566 -25.08 12.42 7.03
CA LYS A 566 -25.45 13.84 6.77
C LYS A 566 -25.16 14.30 5.33
N GLY A 567 -25.56 13.52 4.31
CA GLY A 567 -25.35 13.86 2.90
C GLY A 567 -23.91 13.71 2.39
N SER A 568 -23.01 13.12 3.17
CA SER A 568 -21.58 12.98 2.85
C SER A 568 -21.06 11.57 3.13
N ILE A 569 -19.91 11.20 2.55
CA ILE A 569 -19.18 9.97 2.89
C ILE A 569 -17.75 10.29 3.33
N SER A 570 -17.16 9.43 4.16
CA SER A 570 -15.71 9.42 4.40
C SER A 570 -15.22 7.97 4.38
N CYS A 571 -14.08 7.74 3.72
CA CYS A 571 -13.52 6.39 3.58
C CYS A 571 -12.54 6.11 4.72
N THR A 572 -12.53 4.89 5.24
CA THR A 572 -11.46 4.41 6.14
C THR A 572 -10.27 3.91 5.30
N TRP A 573 -9.09 4.48 5.52
CA TRP A 573 -7.84 4.12 4.86
C TRP A 573 -7.00 3.18 5.73
N ASN A 574 -6.51 2.10 5.11
CA ASN A 574 -5.63 1.13 5.75
C ASN A 574 -4.30 1.04 5.00
N GLN A 575 -3.23 1.43 5.72
CA GLN A 575 -1.85 1.48 5.27
C GLN A 575 -1.17 0.12 5.28
N THR A 576 -1.49 -0.74 6.24
CA THR A 576 -0.96 -2.12 6.38
C THR A 576 -1.88 -3.16 5.72
N GLY A 577 -2.71 -2.73 4.75
CA GLY A 577 -3.78 -3.54 4.17
C GLY A 577 -3.41 -4.38 2.95
N THR A 578 -2.22 -4.16 2.36
CA THR A 578 -1.78 -4.92 1.18
C THR A 578 -0.32 -5.35 1.30
N VAL A 579 0.02 -6.48 0.65
CA VAL A 579 1.40 -6.97 0.57
C VAL A 579 2.30 -6.13 -0.34
N THR A 580 1.73 -5.15 -1.04
CA THR A 580 2.39 -4.40 -2.13
C THR A 580 2.72 -2.95 -1.78
N GLY A 581 2.53 -2.55 -0.52
CA GLY A 581 2.66 -1.15 -0.12
C GLY A 581 1.49 -0.24 -0.51
N ARG A 582 0.62 -0.63 -1.45
CA ARG A 582 -0.61 0.10 -1.80
C ARG A 582 -1.52 0.30 -0.60
N LEU A 583 -2.11 1.49 -0.51
CA LEU A 583 -3.22 1.79 0.39
C LEU A 583 -4.48 1.03 0.00
N SER A 584 -5.34 0.74 0.98
CA SER A 584 -6.68 0.15 0.75
C SER A 584 -7.77 0.96 1.44
N ALA A 585 -8.90 1.18 0.77
CA ALA A 585 -10.06 1.91 1.29
C ALA A 585 -11.23 1.00 1.68
N LYS A 586 -11.97 1.36 2.73
CA LYS A 586 -13.19 0.66 3.20
C LYS A 586 -14.27 1.64 3.66
N HIS A 587 -15.54 1.20 3.59
CA HIS A 587 -16.73 1.93 4.06
C HIS A 587 -16.88 3.38 3.56
N PRO A 588 -16.91 3.64 2.24
CA PRO A 588 -16.89 2.68 1.13
C PRO A 588 -15.47 2.45 0.57
N ASN A 589 -15.32 1.47 -0.32
CA ASN A 589 -14.09 1.31 -1.10
C ASN A 589 -14.11 2.24 -2.33
N ILE A 590 -13.69 3.50 -2.15
CA ILE A 590 -13.64 4.49 -3.24
C ILE A 590 -12.72 4.09 -4.40
N GLN A 591 -11.64 3.35 -4.12
CA GLN A 591 -10.70 2.87 -5.13
C GLN A 591 -11.36 1.90 -6.13
N GLY A 592 -12.41 1.20 -5.71
CA GLY A 592 -13.13 0.25 -6.55
C GLY A 592 -14.23 0.84 -7.45
N ILE A 593 -14.50 2.16 -7.37
CA ILE A 593 -15.61 2.80 -8.09
C ILE A 593 -15.27 2.94 -9.58
N SER A 594 -16.18 2.46 -10.44
CA SER A 594 -15.99 2.42 -11.90
C SER A 594 -15.64 3.79 -12.48
N LYS A 595 -14.47 3.89 -13.15
CA LYS A 595 -14.04 5.09 -13.88
C LYS A 595 -14.84 5.31 -15.17
N HIS A 596 -15.28 4.23 -15.81
CA HIS A 596 -16.10 4.30 -17.02
C HIS A 596 -17.60 4.28 -16.69
N PRO A 597 -18.42 5.08 -17.38
CA PRO A 597 -19.87 4.99 -17.30
C PRO A 597 -20.38 3.69 -17.93
N VAL A 598 -21.55 3.25 -17.49
CA VAL A 598 -22.27 2.09 -18.03
C VAL A 598 -23.46 2.57 -18.85
N GLN A 599 -23.63 2.02 -20.04
CA GLN A 599 -24.82 2.19 -20.86
C GLN A 599 -25.81 1.06 -20.58
N MET A 600 -27.10 1.37 -20.55
CA MET A 600 -28.20 0.40 -20.40
C MET A 600 -29.47 0.90 -21.09
N THR A 601 -30.29 -0.01 -21.61
CA THR A 601 -31.61 0.33 -22.14
C THR A 601 -32.52 0.84 -21.02
N LYS A 602 -33.28 1.90 -21.28
CA LYS A 602 -34.26 2.45 -20.33
C LYS A 602 -35.39 1.43 -20.05
N PRO A 603 -35.68 1.11 -18.78
CA PRO A 603 -36.77 0.18 -18.45
C PRO A 603 -38.14 0.75 -18.84
N GLN A 604 -38.98 -0.10 -19.46
CA GLN A 604 -40.18 0.31 -20.21
C GLN A 604 -41.27 0.94 -19.32
N ASN A 605 -41.26 0.61 -18.03
CA ASN A 605 -42.28 1.06 -17.06
C ASN A 605 -41.85 2.23 -16.17
N TYR A 606 -40.66 2.84 -16.39
CA TYR A 606 -40.13 3.87 -15.50
C TYR A 606 -40.66 5.28 -15.85
N LYS A 607 -41.73 5.68 -15.15
CA LYS A 607 -42.30 7.04 -15.19
C LYS A 607 -41.48 8.02 -14.33
N GLY A 608 -40.23 8.29 -14.72
CA GLY A 608 -39.42 9.36 -14.14
C GLY A 608 -39.94 10.75 -14.52
N GLY A 609 -40.01 11.68 -13.56
CA GLY A 609 -40.50 13.04 -13.80
C GLY A 609 -39.57 13.91 -14.67
N VAL A 610 -40.12 15.01 -15.19
CA VAL A 610 -39.54 15.90 -16.22
C VAL A 610 -38.12 16.42 -15.90
N ALA A 611 -37.74 16.50 -14.63
CA ALA A 611 -36.39 16.92 -14.21
C ALA A 611 -35.27 15.90 -14.55
N ALA A 612 -35.59 14.70 -15.01
CA ALA A 612 -34.58 13.69 -15.38
C ALA A 612 -33.66 14.11 -16.56
N ASP A 613 -34.11 15.05 -17.39
CA ASP A 613 -33.45 15.42 -18.65
C ASP A 613 -32.12 16.19 -18.49
N GLN A 614 -31.85 16.82 -17.32
CA GLN A 614 -30.70 17.73 -17.16
C GLN A 614 -29.41 17.05 -16.67
N LEU A 615 -29.50 15.85 -16.10
CA LEU A 615 -28.36 15.06 -15.61
C LEU A 615 -28.08 13.81 -16.45
N MET A 616 -28.88 13.58 -17.49
CA MET A 616 -28.72 12.48 -18.44
C MET A 616 -28.18 13.01 -19.77
N THR A 617 -26.97 12.60 -20.14
CA THR A 617 -26.44 12.88 -21.49
C THR A 617 -27.19 12.02 -22.51
N ARG A 618 -28.33 12.53 -23.01
CA ARG A 618 -29.10 11.90 -24.08
C ARG A 618 -28.20 11.68 -25.30
N SER A 619 -27.88 10.42 -25.56
CA SER A 619 -27.14 9.99 -26.73
C SER A 619 -28.10 9.23 -27.64
N ILE A 620 -28.82 9.95 -28.51
CA ILE A 620 -29.67 9.33 -29.53
C ILE A 620 -28.74 8.76 -30.61
N SER A 621 -28.46 7.46 -30.55
CA SER A 621 -27.66 6.78 -31.55
C SER A 621 -28.51 6.43 -32.77
N CYS A 622 -28.48 7.28 -33.79
CA CYS A 622 -29.15 7.04 -35.07
C CYS A 622 -28.45 5.92 -35.88
N SER A 623 -28.79 4.66 -35.63
CA SER A 623 -28.25 3.51 -36.37
C SER A 623 -29.22 2.96 -37.42
N HIS A 624 -29.11 3.48 -38.64
CA HIS A 624 -29.65 2.96 -39.92
C HIS A 624 -31.19 2.93 -40.11
N PRO A 625 -31.70 3.48 -41.22
CA PRO A 625 -33.14 3.55 -41.47
C PRO A 625 -33.65 2.30 -42.20
N HIS A 626 -34.04 1.21 -41.53
CA HIS A 626 -34.87 0.13 -42.12
C HIS A 626 -35.51 -0.80 -41.06
N ALA A 627 -36.48 -0.29 -40.28
CA ALA A 627 -37.64 -1.03 -39.73
C ALA A 627 -38.53 -0.09 -38.89
N PRO A 628 -39.88 -0.21 -38.91
CA PRO A 628 -40.76 0.50 -37.99
C PRO A 628 -40.79 -0.21 -36.62
N GLY A 629 -39.75 0.02 -35.81
CA GLY A 629 -39.64 -0.45 -34.42
C GLY A 629 -39.35 0.71 -33.47
N LYS A 630 -39.83 0.62 -32.22
CA LYS A 630 -39.65 1.67 -31.21
C LYS A 630 -38.16 1.93 -30.97
N GLU A 631 -37.74 3.19 -31.04
CA GLU A 631 -36.39 3.61 -30.67
C GLU A 631 -36.15 3.33 -29.17
N GLU A 632 -35.13 2.52 -28.87
CA GLU A 632 -34.73 2.24 -27.48
C GLU A 632 -33.88 3.39 -26.93
N GLU A 633 -34.43 4.16 -25.98
CA GLU A 633 -33.67 5.24 -25.32
C GLU A 633 -32.56 4.63 -24.43
N VAL A 634 -31.31 4.84 -24.82
CA VAL A 634 -30.12 4.39 -24.07
C VAL A 634 -29.78 5.39 -22.97
N LEU A 635 -29.66 4.89 -21.74
CA LEU A 635 -29.24 5.68 -20.57
C LEU A 635 -27.79 5.40 -20.23
N THR A 636 -27.04 6.47 -19.93
CA THR A 636 -25.64 6.40 -19.49
C THR A 636 -25.58 6.75 -17.99
N ILE A 637 -25.01 5.85 -17.18
CA ILE A 637 -24.90 6.00 -15.72
C ILE A 637 -23.42 5.94 -15.33
N SER A 638 -22.91 7.02 -14.72
CA SER A 638 -21.55 7.09 -14.19
C SER A 638 -21.58 7.08 -12.66
N PRO A 639 -21.05 6.03 -11.98
CA PRO A 639 -21.01 6.00 -10.52
C PRO A 639 -20.14 7.08 -9.88
N ARG A 640 -19.28 7.76 -10.65
CA ARG A 640 -18.46 8.87 -10.15
C ARG A 640 -19.20 10.22 -10.13
N THR A 641 -20.31 10.39 -10.86
CA THR A 641 -20.97 11.72 -10.94
C THR A 641 -21.70 12.13 -9.67
N VAL A 642 -22.12 11.17 -8.84
CA VAL A 642 -22.80 11.43 -7.56
C VAL A 642 -21.91 12.14 -6.55
N PHE A 643 -20.58 12.07 -6.71
CA PHE A 643 -19.61 12.79 -5.91
C PHE A 643 -19.45 14.20 -6.46
N VAL A 644 -19.72 15.19 -5.61
CA VAL A 644 -19.66 16.61 -5.93
C VAL A 644 -18.74 17.32 -4.93
N SER A 645 -18.02 18.34 -5.40
CA SER A 645 -17.21 19.18 -4.53
C SER A 645 -18.10 20.18 -3.79
N ALA A 646 -17.62 20.68 -2.64
CA ALA A 646 -18.31 21.71 -1.89
C ALA A 646 -18.48 23.01 -2.72
N THR A 647 -19.49 23.82 -2.40
CA THR A 647 -19.67 25.15 -3.01
C THR A 647 -18.41 26.00 -2.84
N GLY A 648 -18.00 26.71 -3.89
CA GLY A 648 -16.74 27.47 -3.92
C GLY A 648 -15.47 26.61 -4.08
N HIS A 649 -15.62 25.28 -4.21
CA HIS A 649 -14.53 24.34 -4.39
C HIS A 649 -14.75 23.47 -5.63
N THR A 650 -13.66 23.02 -6.22
CA THR A 650 -13.59 22.18 -7.42
C THR A 650 -12.68 20.99 -7.14
N PHE A 651 -13.02 19.81 -7.66
CA PHE A 651 -12.10 18.68 -7.60
C PHE A 651 -10.98 18.88 -8.62
N LEU A 652 -9.74 18.58 -8.21
CA LEU A 652 -8.59 18.42 -9.10
C LEU A 652 -8.08 16.98 -8.97
N ALA A 653 -8.01 16.25 -10.08
CA ALA A 653 -7.41 14.93 -10.15
C ALA A 653 -6.07 14.98 -10.87
N ALA A 654 -5.07 14.33 -10.30
CA ALA A 654 -3.72 14.21 -10.85
C ALA A 654 -3.33 12.73 -10.99
N ASP A 655 -3.11 12.26 -12.21
CA ASP A 655 -2.91 10.86 -12.55
C ASP A 655 -1.52 10.64 -13.15
N PHE A 656 -0.71 9.74 -12.59
CA PHE A 656 0.57 9.39 -13.19
C PHE A 656 0.36 8.61 -14.49
N SER A 657 0.74 9.20 -15.61
CA SER A 657 0.46 8.63 -16.92
C SER A 657 1.24 7.33 -17.15
N GLN A 658 0.56 6.19 -17.04
CA GLN A 658 1.12 4.84 -17.27
C GLN A 658 2.29 4.48 -16.33
N ILE A 659 2.19 4.83 -15.04
CA ILE A 659 3.31 4.70 -14.07
C ILE A 659 3.97 3.31 -14.07
N GLU A 660 3.19 2.23 -14.09
CA GLU A 660 3.74 0.86 -14.04
C GLU A 660 4.55 0.51 -15.30
N LEU A 661 4.17 1.03 -16.48
CA LEU A 661 4.93 0.83 -17.72
C LEU A 661 6.23 1.65 -17.73
N ARG A 662 6.19 2.88 -17.18
CA ARG A 662 7.40 3.71 -16.98
C ARG A 662 8.37 3.04 -16.00
N ILE A 663 7.86 2.50 -14.91
CA ILE A 663 8.65 1.74 -13.92
C ILE A 663 9.23 0.47 -14.55
N LEU A 664 8.46 -0.27 -15.35
CA LEU A 664 8.99 -1.42 -16.09
C LEU A 664 10.08 -1.01 -17.08
N ALA A 665 9.94 0.10 -17.80
CA ALA A 665 10.96 0.62 -18.71
C ALA A 665 12.26 0.97 -17.96
N HIS A 666 12.16 1.64 -16.82
CA HIS A 666 13.32 1.96 -15.97
C HIS A 666 14.02 0.70 -15.40
N LEU A 667 13.24 -0.26 -14.90
CA LEU A 667 13.78 -1.48 -14.27
C LEU A 667 14.38 -2.47 -15.27
N SER A 668 13.82 -2.53 -16.48
CA SER A 668 14.36 -3.37 -17.56
C SER A 668 15.51 -2.71 -18.31
N GLY A 669 15.52 -1.37 -18.42
CA GLY A 669 16.43 -0.66 -19.30
C GLY A 669 16.21 -1.01 -20.77
N ASP A 670 14.98 -1.39 -21.17
CA ASP A 670 14.67 -1.77 -22.55
C ASP A 670 14.81 -0.56 -23.50
N PRO A 671 15.72 -0.58 -24.49
CA PRO A 671 15.99 0.59 -25.32
C PRO A 671 14.76 1.10 -26.07
N GLU A 672 13.87 0.22 -26.52
CA GLU A 672 12.68 0.62 -27.27
C GLU A 672 11.63 1.26 -26.35
N LEU A 673 11.47 0.76 -25.11
CA LEU A 673 10.60 1.40 -24.12
C LEU A 673 11.17 2.72 -23.56
N LEU A 674 12.49 2.80 -23.35
CA LEU A 674 13.14 4.05 -22.94
C LEU A 674 12.97 5.11 -24.02
N LYS A 675 13.27 4.74 -25.28
CA LYS A 675 13.07 5.58 -26.46
C LYS A 675 11.62 6.05 -26.60
N LEU A 676 10.65 5.14 -26.47
CA LEU A 676 9.23 5.46 -26.46
C LEU A 676 8.90 6.60 -25.48
N PHE A 677 9.38 6.51 -24.22
CA PHE A 677 9.08 7.52 -23.20
C PHE A 677 9.94 8.80 -23.27
N GLN A 678 11.06 8.78 -24.00
CA GLN A 678 11.92 9.94 -24.24
C GLN A 678 11.48 10.75 -25.47
N GLU A 679 11.02 10.08 -26.53
CA GLU A 679 10.60 10.71 -27.79
C GLU A 679 9.10 11.06 -27.82
N SER A 680 8.25 10.40 -27.02
CA SER A 680 6.81 10.68 -27.02
C SER A 680 6.41 11.75 -25.99
N GLU A 681 6.30 13.00 -26.43
CA GLU A 681 5.49 14.01 -25.73
C GLU A 681 3.98 13.70 -25.83
N ARG A 682 3.58 12.90 -26.83
CA ARG A 682 2.19 12.52 -27.14
C ARG A 682 1.49 11.85 -25.94
N ASP A 683 0.21 12.15 -25.74
CA ASP A 683 -0.58 11.58 -24.63
C ASP A 683 -0.83 10.08 -24.77
N ASP A 684 -0.95 9.57 -26.00
CA ASP A 684 -1.32 8.17 -26.24
C ASP A 684 -0.11 7.25 -26.49
N VAL A 685 0.61 6.98 -25.40
CA VAL A 685 1.71 6.00 -25.34
C VAL A 685 1.26 4.63 -25.86
N PHE A 686 0.03 4.18 -25.57
CA PHE A 686 -0.44 2.86 -25.99
C PHE A 686 -0.68 2.75 -27.50
N SER A 687 -1.16 3.81 -28.17
CA SER A 687 -1.26 3.79 -29.63
C SER A 687 0.11 3.80 -30.30
N THR A 688 1.08 4.54 -29.75
CA THR A 688 2.47 4.53 -30.24
C THR A 688 3.13 3.16 -30.03
N LEU A 689 2.94 2.55 -28.85
CA LEU A 689 3.40 1.19 -28.55
C LEU A 689 2.75 0.13 -29.45
N THR A 690 1.46 0.29 -29.77
CA THR A 690 0.73 -0.58 -30.71
C THR A 690 1.28 -0.45 -32.12
N SER A 691 1.54 0.77 -32.57
CA SER A 691 2.16 1.09 -33.87
C SER A 691 3.54 0.42 -34.00
N GLN A 692 4.41 0.59 -33.00
CA GLN A 692 5.76 0.00 -32.96
C GLN A 692 5.77 -1.53 -32.81
N TRP A 693 4.77 -2.12 -32.14
CA TRP A 693 4.68 -3.57 -31.93
C TRP A 693 4.05 -4.31 -33.12
N LYS A 694 2.99 -3.75 -33.72
CA LYS A 694 2.30 -4.33 -34.88
C LYS A 694 2.90 -3.91 -36.23
N ASP A 695 3.89 -3.02 -36.24
CA ASP A 695 4.51 -2.43 -37.43
C ASP A 695 3.49 -1.77 -38.37
N ILE A 696 2.61 -0.94 -37.79
CA ILE A 696 1.57 -0.18 -38.51
C ILE A 696 1.68 1.32 -38.18
N PRO A 697 1.38 2.24 -39.12
CA PRO A 697 1.31 3.68 -38.83
C PRO A 697 0.32 3.98 -37.70
N ALA A 698 0.64 4.96 -36.85
CA ALA A 698 -0.17 5.32 -35.68
C ALA A 698 -1.61 5.72 -36.05
N GLU A 699 -1.80 6.29 -37.24
CA GLU A 699 -3.09 6.72 -37.79
C GLU A 699 -3.98 5.53 -38.19
N ARG A 700 -3.42 4.32 -38.28
CA ARG A 700 -4.13 3.07 -38.57
C ARG A 700 -4.38 2.20 -37.33
N VAL A 701 -3.90 2.62 -36.15
CA VAL A 701 -4.14 1.92 -34.89
C VAL A 701 -5.60 2.09 -34.50
N THR A 702 -6.37 1.01 -34.45
CA THR A 702 -7.76 1.08 -33.97
C THR A 702 -7.80 1.12 -32.44
N HIS A 703 -8.89 1.65 -31.88
CA HIS A 703 -9.16 1.58 -30.43
C HIS A 703 -9.10 0.13 -29.90
N THR A 704 -9.54 -0.84 -30.70
CA THR A 704 -9.46 -2.27 -30.36
C THR A 704 -8.01 -2.75 -30.28
N ASP A 705 -7.15 -2.39 -31.25
CA ASP A 705 -5.72 -2.74 -31.23
C ASP A 705 -5.02 -2.14 -30.00
N ARG A 706 -5.34 -0.89 -29.68
CA ARG A 706 -4.82 -0.17 -28.51
C ARG A 706 -5.18 -0.86 -27.19
N GLU A 707 -6.46 -1.20 -26.98
CA GLU A 707 -6.89 -1.88 -25.76
C GLU A 707 -6.41 -3.35 -25.70
N GLN A 708 -6.24 -4.04 -26.84
CA GLN A 708 -5.54 -5.33 -26.90
C GLN A 708 -4.08 -5.20 -26.43
N THR A 709 -3.32 -4.27 -26.98
CA THR A 709 -1.92 -4.02 -26.62
C THR A 709 -1.79 -3.68 -25.14
N LYS A 710 -2.64 -2.80 -24.61
CA LYS A 710 -2.72 -2.47 -23.19
C LYS A 710 -2.97 -3.71 -22.32
N LYS A 711 -3.91 -4.59 -22.70
CA LYS A 711 -4.16 -5.86 -22.00
C LYS A 711 -2.96 -6.82 -22.04
N VAL A 712 -2.22 -6.88 -23.15
CA VAL A 712 -0.96 -7.65 -23.26
C VAL A 712 0.08 -7.08 -22.31
N VAL A 713 0.34 -5.77 -22.36
CA VAL A 713 1.32 -5.07 -21.51
C VAL A 713 1.07 -5.32 -20.03
N TYR A 714 -0.15 -5.07 -19.54
CA TYR A 714 -0.46 -5.31 -18.13
C TYR A 714 -0.41 -6.80 -17.76
N SER A 715 -0.70 -7.70 -18.71
CA SER A 715 -0.50 -9.14 -18.47
C SER A 715 0.99 -9.49 -18.30
N VAL A 716 1.90 -8.85 -19.05
CA VAL A 716 3.35 -8.99 -18.86
C VAL A 716 3.79 -8.40 -17.52
N VAL A 717 3.41 -7.15 -17.22
CA VAL A 717 3.73 -6.45 -15.96
C VAL A 717 3.33 -7.26 -14.73
N TYR A 718 2.13 -7.85 -14.73
CA TYR A 718 1.61 -8.62 -13.61
C TYR A 718 1.98 -10.11 -13.63
N GLY A 719 2.80 -10.55 -14.59
CA GLY A 719 3.18 -11.97 -14.76
C GLY A 719 2.00 -12.90 -15.02
N ALA A 720 0.92 -12.41 -15.65
CA ALA A 720 -0.27 -13.21 -15.91
C ALA A 720 0.02 -14.33 -16.92
N GLY A 721 -0.41 -15.56 -16.58
CA GLY A 721 -0.28 -16.72 -17.47
C GLY A 721 -1.06 -16.56 -18.78
N LYS A 722 -0.59 -17.25 -19.83
CA LYS A 722 -1.17 -17.27 -21.19
C LYS A 722 -2.68 -17.55 -21.20
N GLU A 723 -3.18 -18.36 -20.27
CA GLU A 723 -4.60 -18.70 -20.11
C GLU A 723 -5.43 -17.48 -19.67
N ARG A 724 -4.88 -16.64 -18.79
CA ARG A 724 -5.52 -15.40 -18.34
C ARG A 724 -5.48 -14.34 -19.44
N LEU A 725 -4.36 -14.21 -20.15
CA LEU A 725 -4.24 -13.32 -21.29
C LEU A 725 -5.26 -13.67 -22.39
N ALA A 726 -5.38 -14.96 -22.74
CA ALA A 726 -6.38 -15.48 -23.68
C ALA A 726 -7.81 -15.09 -23.27
N ALA A 727 -8.18 -15.35 -22.00
CA ALA A 727 -9.47 -14.99 -21.46
C ALA A 727 -9.75 -13.48 -21.44
N CYS A 728 -8.73 -12.63 -21.24
CA CYS A 728 -8.87 -11.17 -21.25
C CYS A 728 -8.95 -10.57 -22.66
N LEU A 729 -8.31 -11.21 -23.65
CA LEU A 729 -8.33 -10.79 -25.06
C LEU A 729 -9.52 -11.37 -25.85
N GLY A 730 -10.09 -12.50 -25.42
CA GLY A 730 -11.13 -13.22 -26.18
C GLY A 730 -10.55 -14.03 -27.35
N VAL A 731 -9.32 -14.54 -27.22
CA VAL A 731 -8.59 -15.28 -28.26
C VAL A 731 -8.15 -16.66 -27.76
N SER A 732 -7.66 -17.53 -28.64
CA SER A 732 -7.14 -18.84 -28.23
C SER A 732 -5.88 -18.72 -27.34
N VAL A 733 -5.61 -19.74 -26.52
CA VAL A 733 -4.37 -19.78 -25.70
C VAL A 733 -3.12 -19.78 -26.57
N GLN A 734 -3.20 -20.32 -27.78
CA GLN A 734 -2.12 -20.31 -28.77
C GLN A 734 -1.87 -18.90 -29.33
N GLU A 735 -2.93 -18.14 -29.65
CA GLU A 735 -2.80 -16.72 -30.05
C GLU A 735 -2.28 -15.84 -28.93
N ALA A 736 -2.79 -16.01 -27.71
CA ALA A 736 -2.29 -15.29 -26.54
C ALA A 736 -0.80 -15.57 -26.28
N SER A 737 -0.35 -16.82 -26.48
CA SER A 737 1.07 -17.18 -26.38
C SER A 737 1.88 -16.51 -27.49
N ARG A 738 1.40 -16.53 -28.75
CA ARG A 738 2.06 -15.83 -29.87
C ARG A 738 2.16 -14.32 -29.66
N PHE A 739 1.13 -13.67 -29.12
CA PHE A 739 1.18 -12.23 -28.78
C PHE A 739 2.19 -11.95 -27.67
N LEU A 740 2.21 -12.77 -26.62
CA LEU A 740 3.15 -12.63 -25.51
C LEU A 740 4.60 -12.84 -25.97
N GLU A 741 4.87 -13.86 -26.77
CA GLU A 741 6.19 -14.15 -27.33
C GLU A 741 6.65 -13.06 -28.29
N SER A 742 5.78 -12.60 -29.19
CA SER A 742 6.06 -11.47 -30.10
C SER A 742 6.45 -10.20 -29.31
N PHE A 743 5.68 -9.86 -28.27
CA PHE A 743 5.95 -8.71 -27.42
C PHE A 743 7.31 -8.85 -26.69
N LEU A 744 7.59 -10.00 -26.08
CA LEU A 744 8.87 -10.25 -25.39
C LEU A 744 10.07 -10.41 -26.35
N GLN A 745 9.85 -10.72 -27.63
CA GLN A 745 10.90 -10.73 -28.66
C GLN A 745 11.28 -9.32 -29.13
N LYS A 746 10.30 -8.39 -29.16
CA LYS A 746 10.50 -6.97 -29.44
C LYS A 746 11.16 -6.26 -28.26
N TYR A 747 10.62 -6.43 -27.05
CA TYR A 747 11.09 -5.79 -25.81
C TYR A 747 11.88 -6.80 -24.95
N ARG A 748 13.06 -7.19 -25.44
CA ARG A 748 13.84 -8.31 -24.88
C ARG A 748 14.25 -8.09 -23.43
N LYS A 749 14.55 -6.85 -23.02
CA LYS A 749 15.04 -6.57 -21.67
C LYS A 749 13.99 -6.76 -20.59
N ILE A 750 12.70 -6.75 -20.94
CA ILE A 750 11.62 -7.14 -20.01
C ILE A 750 11.80 -8.59 -19.54
N LYS A 751 12.20 -9.49 -20.45
CA LYS A 751 12.44 -10.90 -20.11
C LYS A 751 13.69 -11.05 -19.23
N ASP A 752 14.78 -10.37 -19.59
CA ASP A 752 16.02 -10.34 -18.79
C ASP A 752 15.73 -9.88 -17.35
N PHE A 753 14.99 -8.77 -17.19
CA PHE A 753 14.55 -8.24 -15.89
C PHE A 753 13.71 -9.25 -15.08
N ALA A 754 12.71 -9.89 -15.72
CA ALA A 754 11.87 -10.87 -15.05
C ALA A 754 12.68 -12.08 -14.56
N GLN A 755 13.62 -12.57 -15.38
CA GLN A 755 14.51 -13.67 -15.02
C GLN A 755 15.49 -13.29 -13.90
N ALA A 756 16.07 -12.09 -13.94
CA ALA A 756 16.93 -11.57 -12.88
C ALA A 756 16.17 -11.41 -11.55
N THR A 757 14.94 -10.88 -11.59
CA THR A 757 14.07 -10.74 -10.41
C THR A 757 13.72 -12.09 -9.78
N ILE A 758 13.43 -13.10 -10.61
CA ILE A 758 13.17 -14.46 -10.14
C ILE A 758 14.43 -15.08 -9.53
N ALA A 759 15.59 -14.91 -10.16
CA ALA A 759 16.87 -15.40 -9.63
C ALA A 759 17.23 -14.75 -8.28
N GLN A 760 17.05 -13.43 -8.14
CA GLN A 760 17.19 -12.71 -6.87
C GLN A 760 16.26 -13.29 -5.80
N CYS A 761 14.99 -13.55 -6.16
CA CYS A 761 14.00 -14.12 -5.24
C CYS A 761 14.40 -15.52 -4.76
N HIS A 762 14.95 -16.37 -5.65
CA HIS A 762 15.50 -17.68 -5.27
C HIS A 762 16.71 -17.56 -4.33
N GLN A 763 17.60 -16.60 -4.56
CA GLN A 763 18.82 -16.41 -3.77
C GLN A 763 18.54 -15.88 -2.36
N THR A 764 17.60 -14.93 -2.24
CA THR A 764 17.36 -14.19 -0.99
C THR A 764 16.09 -14.59 -0.24
N GLY A 765 15.15 -15.27 -0.90
CA GLY A 765 13.81 -15.56 -0.38
C GLY A 765 12.82 -14.38 -0.44
N TYR A 766 13.24 -13.22 -0.97
CA TYR A 766 12.41 -12.02 -1.09
C TYR A 766 12.76 -11.19 -2.32
N VAL A 767 11.94 -10.18 -2.65
CA VAL A 767 12.29 -9.13 -3.62
C VAL A 767 12.06 -7.75 -3.03
N THR A 768 12.65 -6.72 -3.65
CA THR A 768 12.60 -5.32 -3.19
C THR A 768 11.97 -4.40 -4.24
N SER A 769 11.21 -3.39 -3.80
CA SER A 769 10.87 -2.25 -4.63
C SER A 769 12.07 -1.30 -4.80
N ILE A 770 11.92 -0.32 -5.69
CA ILE A 770 12.86 0.79 -5.89
C ILE A 770 13.21 1.53 -4.59
N MET A 771 12.28 1.65 -3.64
CA MET A 771 12.52 2.31 -2.35
C MET A 771 12.92 1.34 -1.22
N GLY A 772 13.27 0.10 -1.56
CA GLY A 772 13.76 -0.91 -0.61
C GLY A 772 12.66 -1.68 0.14
N ARG A 773 11.37 -1.48 -0.18
CA ARG A 773 10.28 -2.26 0.42
C ARG A 773 10.44 -3.73 0.08
N ARG A 774 10.48 -4.59 1.10
CA ARG A 774 10.66 -6.04 0.92
C ARG A 774 9.32 -6.77 0.73
N ARG A 775 9.36 -7.85 -0.04
CA ARG A 775 8.28 -8.84 -0.15
C ARG A 775 8.86 -10.25 0.01
N PRO A 776 8.79 -10.84 1.22
CA PRO A 776 9.11 -12.24 1.44
C PRO A 776 8.19 -13.16 0.65
N LEU A 777 8.75 -14.19 0.01
CA LEU A 777 8.05 -15.15 -0.83
C LEU A 777 8.57 -16.57 -0.59
N PRO A 778 8.34 -17.17 0.61
CA PRO A 778 8.85 -18.51 0.94
C PRO A 778 8.41 -19.61 -0.05
N GLY A 779 7.28 -19.40 -0.74
CA GLY A 779 6.81 -20.26 -1.83
C GLY A 779 7.80 -20.42 -3.00
N ILE A 780 8.83 -19.57 -3.10
CA ILE A 780 9.88 -19.66 -4.13
C ILE A 780 10.79 -20.89 -3.96
N HIS A 781 10.84 -21.46 -2.76
CA HIS A 781 11.61 -22.67 -2.44
C HIS A 781 10.75 -23.95 -2.38
N GLU A 782 9.44 -23.84 -2.66
CA GLU A 782 8.53 -24.99 -2.63
C GLU A 782 8.82 -26.00 -3.75
N ARG A 783 8.57 -27.29 -3.44
CA ARG A 783 8.70 -28.39 -4.42
C ARG A 783 7.53 -28.44 -5.40
N ASP A 784 6.37 -27.92 -5.00
CA ASP A 784 5.20 -27.80 -5.85
C ASP A 784 5.44 -26.72 -6.93
N GLN A 785 5.47 -27.15 -8.20
CA GLN A 785 5.71 -26.28 -9.34
C GLN A 785 4.65 -25.18 -9.48
N GLN A 786 3.41 -25.42 -9.07
CA GLN A 786 2.34 -24.42 -9.14
C GLN A 786 2.53 -23.33 -8.08
N LEU A 787 2.92 -23.71 -6.85
CA LEU A 787 3.23 -22.76 -5.78
C LEU A 787 4.48 -21.94 -6.11
N ARG A 788 5.53 -22.60 -6.62
CA ARG A 788 6.77 -21.93 -7.03
C ARG A 788 6.54 -20.94 -8.18
N ALA A 789 5.87 -21.38 -9.24
CA ALA A 789 5.51 -20.48 -10.34
C ALA A 789 4.55 -19.35 -9.91
N GLN A 790 3.77 -19.53 -8.83
CA GLN A 790 3.01 -18.45 -8.23
C GLN A 790 3.90 -17.43 -7.51
N ALA A 791 4.90 -17.89 -6.75
CA ALA A 791 5.89 -17.02 -6.12
C ALA A 791 6.71 -16.24 -7.17
N GLU A 792 7.17 -16.90 -8.24
CA GLU A 792 7.86 -16.27 -9.38
C GLU A 792 7.04 -15.10 -9.98
N ARG A 793 5.74 -15.33 -10.25
CA ARG A 793 4.81 -14.28 -10.73
C ARG A 793 4.60 -13.16 -9.72
N GLN A 794 4.50 -13.50 -8.43
CA GLN A 794 4.35 -12.51 -7.35
C GLN A 794 5.59 -11.64 -7.19
N ALA A 795 6.79 -12.19 -7.42
CA ALA A 795 8.05 -11.48 -7.35
C ALA A 795 8.12 -10.36 -8.40
N VAL A 796 7.99 -10.72 -9.69
CA VAL A 796 8.07 -9.76 -10.81
C VAL A 796 7.00 -8.67 -10.69
N ASN A 797 5.77 -9.05 -10.37
CA ASN A 797 4.66 -8.12 -10.16
C ASN A 797 4.96 -7.14 -9.00
N PHE A 798 5.44 -7.65 -7.85
CA PHE A 798 5.72 -6.81 -6.68
C PHE A 798 6.77 -5.73 -6.97
N VAL A 799 7.85 -6.03 -7.72
CA VAL A 799 8.90 -5.03 -7.98
C VAL A 799 8.32 -3.84 -8.74
N VAL A 800 7.44 -4.05 -9.73
CA VAL A 800 6.78 -2.95 -10.46
C VAL A 800 5.69 -2.29 -9.61
N GLN A 801 4.74 -3.07 -9.08
CA GLN A 801 3.57 -2.57 -8.36
C GLN A 801 3.95 -1.85 -7.05
N GLY A 802 4.93 -2.39 -6.32
CA GLY A 802 5.44 -1.80 -5.07
C GLY A 802 6.15 -0.49 -5.31
N SER A 803 6.99 -0.43 -6.35
CA SER A 803 7.69 0.81 -6.73
C SER A 803 6.74 1.92 -7.18
N ALA A 804 5.69 1.57 -7.93
CA ALA A 804 4.62 2.52 -8.28
C ALA A 804 3.87 3.00 -7.01
N ALA A 805 3.57 2.09 -6.07
CA ALA A 805 2.93 2.46 -4.80
C ALA A 805 3.80 3.39 -3.94
N ASP A 806 5.13 3.17 -3.92
CA ASP A 806 6.08 4.00 -3.20
C ASP A 806 6.15 5.42 -3.80
N LEU A 807 6.19 5.56 -5.13
CA LEU A 807 6.15 6.87 -5.80
C LEU A 807 4.82 7.60 -5.56
N CYS A 808 3.68 6.91 -5.63
CA CYS A 808 2.38 7.51 -5.31
C CYS A 808 2.34 8.02 -3.85
N LYS A 809 2.89 7.27 -2.89
CA LYS A 809 2.99 7.71 -1.50
C LYS A 809 3.94 8.91 -1.33
N MET A 810 5.09 8.92 -2.00
CA MET A 810 5.99 10.10 -1.99
C MET A 810 5.29 11.34 -2.55
N ALA A 811 4.50 11.21 -3.62
CA ALA A 811 3.72 12.32 -4.17
C ALA A 811 2.71 12.87 -3.17
N MET A 812 1.95 12.00 -2.48
CA MET A 812 1.03 12.40 -1.42
C MET A 812 1.75 13.22 -0.34
N ILE A 813 2.92 12.74 0.13
CA ILE A 813 3.69 13.39 1.20
C ILE A 813 4.25 14.75 0.74
N HIS A 814 4.85 14.81 -0.47
CA HIS A 814 5.43 16.03 -1.02
C HIS A 814 4.36 17.13 -1.22
N ILE A 815 3.22 16.79 -1.83
CA ILE A 815 2.13 17.75 -2.07
C ILE A 815 1.54 18.21 -0.73
N PHE A 816 1.28 17.27 0.20
CA PHE A 816 0.71 17.58 1.50
C PHE A 816 1.61 18.51 2.33
N ALA A 817 2.93 18.25 2.36
CA ALA A 817 3.90 19.11 3.02
C ALA A 817 3.97 20.51 2.36
N ALA A 818 3.99 20.58 1.02
CA ALA A 818 4.04 21.86 0.30
C ALA A 818 2.79 22.73 0.58
N VAL A 819 1.59 22.14 0.59
CA VAL A 819 0.37 22.86 0.97
C VAL A 819 0.34 23.21 2.46
N ALA A 820 0.82 22.33 3.34
CA ALA A 820 0.91 22.62 4.78
C ALA A 820 1.82 23.82 5.09
N THR A 821 2.91 23.99 4.33
CA THR A 821 3.81 25.16 4.46
C THR A 821 3.33 26.41 3.74
N SER A 822 2.44 26.30 2.75
CA SER A 822 1.92 27.46 2.01
C SER A 822 0.95 28.28 2.88
N PRO A 823 1.06 29.63 2.90
CA PRO A 823 0.11 30.50 3.59
C PRO A 823 -1.21 30.68 2.81
N THR A 824 -1.18 30.53 1.48
CA THR A 824 -2.34 30.74 0.59
C THR A 824 -3.15 29.47 0.37
N LEU A 825 -2.48 28.35 0.13
CA LEU A 825 -3.14 27.14 -0.37
C LEU A 825 -3.97 26.43 0.71
N THR A 826 -5.24 26.19 0.41
CA THR A 826 -6.21 25.49 1.28
C THR A 826 -6.51 24.06 0.82
N ALA A 827 -6.04 23.70 -0.39
CA ALA A 827 -6.26 22.42 -1.06
C ALA A 827 -6.09 21.20 -0.13
N ARG A 828 -7.03 20.25 -0.21
CA ARG A 828 -7.06 19.06 0.65
C ARG A 828 -7.05 17.80 -0.19
N LEU A 829 -6.17 16.85 0.17
CA LEU A 829 -6.21 15.51 -0.41
C LEU A 829 -7.45 14.78 0.11
N VAL A 830 -8.29 14.31 -0.81
CA VAL A 830 -9.58 13.67 -0.53
C VAL A 830 -9.47 12.16 -0.64
N ALA A 831 -8.88 11.68 -1.75
CA ALA A 831 -8.75 10.26 -2.03
C ALA A 831 -7.49 9.95 -2.86
N GLN A 832 -6.98 8.73 -2.71
CA GLN A 832 -5.99 8.14 -3.59
C GLN A 832 -6.59 6.90 -4.25
N ILE A 833 -6.60 6.85 -5.58
CA ILE A 833 -7.18 5.80 -6.41
C ILE A 833 -6.09 5.26 -7.33
N HIS A 834 -5.34 4.26 -6.85
CA HIS A 834 -4.21 3.65 -7.55
C HIS A 834 -3.07 4.67 -7.86
N ASP A 835 -3.05 5.22 -9.06
CA ASP A 835 -2.12 6.23 -9.60
C ASP A 835 -2.74 7.64 -9.71
N GLU A 836 -4.04 7.77 -9.42
CA GLU A 836 -4.83 9.01 -9.40
C GLU A 836 -4.90 9.58 -7.96
N LEU A 837 -4.47 10.82 -7.76
CA LEU A 837 -4.67 11.61 -6.54
C LEU A 837 -5.82 12.59 -6.75
N LEU A 838 -6.84 12.56 -5.90
CA LEU A 838 -8.01 13.43 -5.96
C LEU A 838 -7.99 14.44 -4.81
N PHE A 839 -8.01 15.72 -5.15
CA PHE A 839 -8.00 16.86 -4.24
C PHE A 839 -9.31 17.65 -4.35
N GLU A 840 -9.73 18.28 -3.26
CA GLU A 840 -10.73 19.36 -3.26
C GLU A 840 -9.99 20.68 -3.01
N VAL A 841 -10.25 21.67 -3.85
CA VAL A 841 -9.46 22.91 -3.98
C VAL A 841 -10.42 24.08 -4.12
N GLU A 842 -10.17 25.19 -3.42
CA GLU A 842 -10.92 26.43 -3.61
C GLU A 842 -10.76 26.93 -5.05
N ASP A 843 -11.86 27.39 -5.68
CA ASP A 843 -11.91 27.66 -7.12
C ASP A 843 -10.83 28.66 -7.59
N ALA A 844 -10.54 29.68 -6.78
CA ALA A 844 -9.53 30.69 -7.07
C ALA A 844 -8.08 30.14 -7.08
N GLN A 845 -7.85 29.01 -6.41
CA GLN A 845 -6.52 28.43 -6.20
C GLN A 845 -6.16 27.35 -7.23
N ILE A 846 -7.09 26.94 -8.09
CA ILE A 846 -6.89 25.86 -9.08
C ILE A 846 -5.62 26.05 -9.92
N PRO A 847 -5.28 27.23 -10.48
CA PRO A 847 -4.08 27.38 -11.32
C PRO A 847 -2.76 27.23 -10.53
N GLU A 848 -2.67 27.87 -9.35
CA GLU A 848 -1.50 27.78 -8.46
C GLU A 848 -1.28 26.34 -7.99
N PHE A 849 -2.36 25.69 -7.54
CA PHE A 849 -2.30 24.34 -7.02
C PHE A 849 -2.03 23.30 -8.12
N ALA A 850 -2.60 23.46 -9.32
CA ALA A 850 -2.30 22.60 -10.47
C ALA A 850 -0.81 22.62 -10.83
N ALA A 851 -0.20 23.81 -10.88
CA ALA A 851 1.24 23.95 -11.13
C ALA A 851 2.08 23.28 -10.03
N LEU A 852 1.72 23.47 -8.76
CA LEU A 852 2.38 22.81 -7.62
C LEU A 852 2.29 21.28 -7.71
N VAL A 853 1.10 20.73 -7.95
CA VAL A 853 0.87 19.28 -8.02
C VAL A 853 1.65 18.66 -9.18
N ARG A 854 1.60 19.28 -10.37
CA ARG A 854 2.38 18.86 -11.55
C ARG A 854 3.87 18.82 -11.23
N GLY A 855 4.42 19.94 -10.77
CA GLY A 855 5.85 20.04 -10.43
C GLY A 855 6.29 19.07 -9.34
N ALA A 856 5.50 18.91 -8.28
CA ALA A 856 5.79 17.99 -7.18
C ALA A 856 5.83 16.53 -7.65
N MET A 857 4.85 16.10 -8.46
CA MET A 857 4.77 14.73 -8.98
C MET A 857 5.82 14.44 -10.06
N GLU A 858 6.04 15.35 -11.01
CA GLU A 858 7.03 15.19 -12.09
C GLU A 858 8.46 15.21 -11.54
N SER A 859 8.72 15.98 -10.47
CA SER A 859 10.04 16.00 -9.79
C SER A 859 10.48 14.67 -9.20
N LEU A 860 9.54 13.74 -8.95
CA LEU A 860 9.85 12.39 -8.45
C LEU A 860 10.56 11.49 -9.47
N GLN A 861 10.81 11.98 -10.69
CA GLN A 861 11.84 11.39 -11.56
C GLN A 861 13.21 11.34 -10.85
N HIS A 862 13.51 12.31 -9.97
CA HIS A 862 14.72 12.35 -9.17
C HIS A 862 14.41 12.29 -7.66
N VAL A 863 14.43 11.08 -7.09
CA VAL A 863 14.16 10.86 -5.66
C VAL A 863 15.44 11.12 -4.87
N ARG A 864 15.75 12.41 -4.66
CA ARG A 864 16.96 12.91 -3.96
C ARG A 864 17.32 12.15 -2.71
N ALA A 865 16.33 11.80 -1.89
CA ALA A 865 16.55 11.04 -0.66
C ALA A 865 17.34 9.74 -0.95
N LEU A 866 16.97 8.99 -1.98
CA LEU A 866 17.60 7.71 -2.32
C LEU A 866 18.72 7.83 -3.36
N GLU A 867 19.12 9.06 -3.71
CA GLU A 867 20.02 9.37 -4.85
C GLU A 867 19.58 8.71 -6.18
N LEU A 868 18.29 8.40 -6.28
CA LEU A 868 17.72 7.61 -7.36
C LEU A 868 17.26 8.51 -8.50
N GLN A 869 17.80 8.28 -9.69
CA GLN A 869 17.33 8.85 -10.94
C GLN A 869 16.55 7.81 -11.77
N LEU A 870 15.29 8.10 -12.07
CA LEU A 870 14.52 7.33 -13.04
C LEU A 870 14.96 7.69 -14.47
N GLN A 871 15.17 6.66 -15.29
CA GLN A 871 15.60 6.77 -16.70
C GLN A 871 14.51 7.31 -17.64
N VAL A 872 13.27 7.48 -17.13
CA VAL A 872 12.10 7.96 -17.88
C VAL A 872 11.41 9.08 -17.10
N PRO A 873 10.84 10.10 -17.78
CA PRO A 873 10.09 11.18 -17.13
C PRO A 873 8.75 10.67 -16.58
N LEU A 874 8.29 11.23 -15.46
CA LEU A 874 7.03 10.86 -14.81
C LEU A 874 5.87 11.80 -15.20
N LYS A 875 5.42 11.75 -16.46
CA LYS A 875 4.33 12.61 -16.98
C LYS A 875 3.05 12.52 -16.13
N VAL A 876 2.48 13.66 -15.79
CA VAL A 876 1.23 13.77 -15.00
C VAL A 876 0.09 14.31 -15.86
N SER A 877 -1.06 13.64 -15.81
CA SER A 877 -2.31 14.14 -16.39
C SER A 877 -3.09 14.87 -15.30
N LEU A 878 -3.48 16.12 -15.56
CA LEU A 878 -4.34 16.90 -14.67
C LEU A 878 -5.73 17.06 -15.27
N SER A 879 -6.74 17.09 -14.41
CA SER A 879 -8.12 17.40 -14.78
C SER A 879 -8.89 17.99 -13.61
N ALA A 880 -9.88 18.83 -13.87
CA ALA A 880 -10.68 19.47 -12.83
C ALA A 880 -12.17 19.59 -13.18
N GLY A 881 -13.01 19.66 -12.15
CA GLY A 881 -14.46 19.79 -12.31
C GLY A 881 -15.23 19.71 -10.99
N ARG A 882 -16.50 20.14 -11.00
CA ARG A 882 -17.38 20.13 -9.82
C ARG A 882 -17.85 18.73 -9.39
N SER A 883 -17.63 17.73 -10.24
CA SER A 883 -18.04 16.36 -10.00
C SER A 883 -16.94 15.40 -10.46
N TRP A 884 -16.64 14.38 -9.66
CA TRP A 884 -15.56 13.43 -9.97
C TRP A 884 -15.85 12.59 -11.23
N GLY A 885 -17.12 12.51 -11.65
CA GLY A 885 -17.51 11.89 -12.92
C GLY A 885 -17.36 12.77 -14.16
N HIS A 886 -17.14 14.08 -13.99
CA HIS A 886 -17.03 15.07 -15.06
C HIS A 886 -15.85 16.01 -14.79
N LEU A 887 -14.64 15.52 -15.02
CA LEU A 887 -13.40 16.30 -14.95
C LEU A 887 -12.92 16.65 -16.36
N VAL A 888 -12.70 17.93 -16.62
CA VAL A 888 -12.13 18.44 -17.87
C VAL A 888 -10.60 18.47 -17.74
N PRO A 889 -9.82 18.05 -18.76
CA PRO A 889 -8.35 18.15 -18.72
C PRO A 889 -7.85 19.58 -18.47
N LEU A 890 -6.69 19.71 -17.79
CA LEU A 890 -5.99 20.96 -17.47
C LEU A 890 -4.58 21.02 -18.06
#